data_AF-A0AAU1KW03-F1
#
_entry.id   AF-A0AAU1KW03-F1
#
_cell.length_a   1.000
_cell.length_b   1.000
_cell.length_c   1.000
_cell.angle_alpha   90.00
_cell.angle_beta   90.00
_cell.angle_gamma   90.00
#
_symmetry.space_group_name_H-M   'P 1'
#
loop_
_entity.id
_entity.type
_entity.pdbx_description
1 polymer ?
#
loop_
_entity_poly.entity_id
_entity_poly.type
_entity_poly.pdbx_seq_one_letter_code
_entity_poly.pdbx_strand_id
1 'polypeptide(L)'
;MRTREETVVNPFDVVLTGVEYVPGDPWFLGLRWQAGDGTPAPAYRERGGTGAPGNFPYATQLFSSAVAEPRYAVGKPVAADGDTSGTWDQKRAGYTLKPGSQYWIAVVGNPPSMASNTVAVLWQPPSFVSVTCDGTALDVAWAPGGAGATGAVATLTAGGAEVWRGSAAPAAPSAAAVASRFDVAGAPLALAPGTLTLTLRPTATDAHAVSTGPAAVATAYTHPPVVLTTAYASGSAATGLSYAAEVAPAGNTGLQYAVTLLDGRARLAGPTLVTATPDGDTAVLNVVVPRVPSGSPLALVVAAADQVATGPASAPFPLLAVAPSVEEAVCAVPGTVELLLRSPTGATFVTVTEAEAPVATAVVEGRTGRIDVPAGTGPYAVTAAAVAGAATGVPGAPVPLLTAHPVLVSAAYDGTTVTARWTEPAGSPAAYRLRVLSGGVVVATAPAGSTSGAVDVRVDGELVDGRLIVDVTGVTGPVVGPASGPLPLVTRAPRVTAAATDPATGTTAVAWQATTGATSYLVQAFRDGLRDGEPRAVTTPCCDVTLTPGADAAIAVAAVVSTTTTTVTGPFGDPYPLPTAQPVVARVAFDGADATVSWLPVEGATGYRATALAARSAGSGRAPVGATEVTFAVDTMAGGDYTVVVQALRGADAGPPSPPVPLVPESWFLSAGPATTAYPYVYTSAGVAPAAGDVTVALPGLGTSFTGPVEKDAFRVDASGRTLTVRAVPFTPEAVRTTLREAYAAFLTAVEEKGADAVGVALLQQAVSRAMPQTFAETLYYAYGLDADAGYVDLRPGVVLRVAFADYVNAGQSAPPLYVNGWVGTGHADYDVTPWTAADGRRLALDAFLAQLVATGAFSVGAPAGSGNVVSGLADAADLFGVVAPPRYLRLFAPERLAAADAVGTARTSSGFAIAAAGSWAAIEAAGRDPGPGCPAVDFRGRAVLRACVRVFVDGAEAVVPIGTTVGDMLARHGRRPPHGAGRATGVALDRATGPIPVNGGYDVAASRIVRFDWEGLAEYGPGLDAFSLPLLAGDRVTTR
;
A
#
# COMPACT_ATOMS: atom_id res chain seq x y z
N MET A 1 -5.24 21.38 43.76
CA MET A 1 -4.49 20.23 44.32
C MET A 1 -3.65 19.65 43.19
N ARG A 2 -2.47 19.07 43.49
CA ARG A 2 -1.68 18.26 42.53
C ARG A 2 -1.31 16.95 43.23
N THR A 3 -1.78 15.83 42.71
CA THR A 3 -1.18 14.52 42.98
C THR A 3 0.07 14.35 42.10
N ARG A 4 1.06 13.62 42.61
CA ARG A 4 2.32 13.31 41.92
C ARG A 4 2.50 11.81 41.98
N GLU A 5 2.75 11.17 40.85
CA GLU A 5 3.07 9.75 40.81
C GLU A 5 4.52 9.50 41.22
N GLU A 6 4.76 8.40 41.93
CA GLU A 6 6.08 7.77 42.06
C GLU A 6 5.94 6.29 41.69
N THR A 7 6.25 5.97 40.43
CA THR A 7 6.30 4.59 39.96
C THR A 7 7.69 4.02 40.24
N VAL A 8 7.78 2.98 41.07
CA VAL A 8 9.04 2.30 41.35
C VAL A 8 9.46 1.47 40.13
N VAL A 9 10.55 1.86 39.47
CA VAL A 9 11.13 1.13 38.33
C VAL A 9 12.17 0.14 38.81
N ASN A 10 12.10 -1.09 38.30
CA ASN A 10 13.02 -2.19 38.63
C ASN A 10 14.25 -2.13 37.69
N PRO A 11 15.52 -2.08 38.18
CA PRO A 11 16.63 -1.55 37.39
C PRO A 11 17.36 -2.56 36.47
N PHE A 12 16.73 -3.68 36.06
CA PHE A 12 17.40 -4.73 35.28
C PHE A 12 16.53 -5.37 34.18
N ASP A 13 16.15 -4.57 33.18
CA ASP A 13 15.77 -5.07 31.86
C ASP A 13 16.84 -4.66 30.82
N VAL A 14 17.39 -5.65 30.11
CA VAL A 14 18.38 -5.44 29.04
C VAL A 14 17.97 -6.30 27.85
N VAL A 15 17.65 -5.65 26.73
CA VAL A 15 17.18 -6.34 25.52
C VAL A 15 18.35 -6.55 24.56
N LEU A 16 18.44 -7.73 23.96
CA LEU A 16 19.36 -8.03 22.87
C LEU A 16 18.82 -7.42 21.57
N THR A 17 19.34 -6.26 21.18
CA THR A 17 18.77 -5.46 20.06
C THR A 17 19.34 -5.79 18.68
N GLY A 18 20.35 -6.66 18.59
CA GLY A 18 20.83 -7.15 17.29
C GLY A 18 22.05 -8.07 17.35
N VAL A 19 22.19 -8.86 16.29
CA VAL A 19 23.38 -9.66 15.95
C VAL A 19 23.90 -9.14 14.62
N GLU A 20 25.16 -8.77 14.55
CA GLU A 20 25.73 -8.08 13.39
C GLU A 20 26.90 -8.89 12.81
N TYR A 21 26.83 -9.22 11.52
CA TYR A 21 27.87 -9.97 10.81
C TYR A 21 28.86 -9.00 10.16
N VAL A 22 30.13 -9.06 10.55
CA VAL A 22 31.18 -8.18 10.03
C VAL A 22 31.84 -8.84 8.80
N PRO A 23 31.74 -8.27 7.59
CA PRO A 23 32.33 -8.88 6.40
C PRO A 23 33.86 -8.87 6.47
N GLY A 24 34.48 -10.04 6.52
CA GLY A 24 35.93 -10.21 6.35
C GLY A 24 36.62 -11.25 7.25
N ASP A 25 36.01 -11.67 8.36
CA ASP A 25 36.64 -12.59 9.32
C ASP A 25 35.64 -13.67 9.80
N PRO A 26 35.81 -14.97 9.45
CA PRO A 26 34.77 -15.99 9.62
C PRO A 26 34.57 -16.50 11.06
N TRP A 27 35.18 -15.89 12.08
CA TRP A 27 35.19 -16.41 13.46
C TRP A 27 34.69 -15.45 14.56
N PHE A 28 34.07 -14.32 14.24
CA PHE A 28 33.50 -13.40 15.24
C PHE A 28 32.00 -13.14 15.08
N LEU A 29 31.29 -13.18 16.21
CA LEU A 29 29.87 -12.81 16.33
C LEU A 29 29.73 -11.62 17.27
N GLY A 30 29.21 -10.49 16.77
CA GLY A 30 28.96 -9.29 17.57
C GLY A 30 27.53 -9.27 18.12
N LEU A 31 27.39 -9.20 19.45
CA LEU A 31 26.11 -8.97 20.13
C LEU A 31 26.05 -7.53 20.65
N ARG A 32 24.95 -6.82 20.36
CA ARG A 32 24.68 -5.49 20.94
C ARG A 32 23.62 -5.57 22.04
N TRP A 33 23.85 -4.83 23.12
CA TRP A 33 22.95 -4.69 24.26
C TRP A 33 22.62 -3.21 24.45
N GLN A 34 21.40 -2.90 24.88
CA GLN A 34 20.96 -1.53 25.13
C GLN A 34 20.19 -1.49 26.46
N ALA A 35 20.45 -0.45 27.27
CA ALA A 35 19.71 -0.21 28.50
C ALA A 35 18.31 0.33 28.19
N GLY A 36 17.35 0.15 29.11
CA GLY A 36 15.97 0.60 28.96
C GLY A 36 15.77 2.12 28.82
N ASP A 37 16.80 2.93 29.06
CA ASP A 37 16.81 4.38 28.82
C ASP A 37 17.28 4.77 27.39
N GLY A 38 17.65 3.79 26.57
CA GLY A 38 18.12 3.97 25.20
C GLY A 38 19.60 4.37 25.07
N THR A 39 20.34 4.54 26.17
CA THR A 39 21.75 4.98 26.11
C THR A 39 22.69 3.89 25.55
N PRO A 40 23.71 4.26 24.75
CA PRO A 40 24.67 3.30 24.21
C PRO A 40 25.75 2.95 25.25
N ALA A 41 25.78 1.69 25.70
CA ALA A 41 26.80 1.18 26.60
C ALA A 41 28.19 1.12 25.93
N PRO A 42 29.30 1.36 26.66
CA PRO A 42 30.65 1.35 26.10
C PRO A 42 31.09 -0.07 25.69
N ALA A 43 31.61 -0.20 24.47
CA ALA A 43 32.02 -1.49 23.92
C ALA A 43 33.31 -2.03 24.57
N TYR A 44 33.18 -3.08 25.38
CA TYR A 44 34.30 -3.79 25.97
C TYR A 44 35.00 -4.68 24.91
N ARG A 45 36.31 -4.51 24.72
CA ARG A 45 37.14 -5.39 23.86
C ARG A 45 38.21 -6.07 24.71
N GLU A 46 38.00 -7.35 25.01
CA GLU A 46 39.03 -8.19 25.61
C GLU A 46 39.71 -9.07 24.55
N ARG A 47 41.01 -9.30 24.69
CA ARG A 47 41.85 -9.99 23.69
C ARG A 47 42.20 -11.36 24.22
N GLY A 48 41.64 -12.41 23.61
CA GLY A 48 41.72 -13.79 24.12
C GLY A 48 43.15 -14.28 24.42
N GLY A 49 43.39 -14.64 25.68
CA GLY A 49 44.56 -15.41 26.10
C GLY A 49 44.24 -16.92 26.11
N THR A 50 45.23 -17.75 25.80
CA THR A 50 45.06 -19.21 25.69
C THR A 50 44.94 -19.90 27.05
N GLY A 51 43.88 -20.68 27.25
CA GLY A 51 43.64 -21.46 28.47
C GLY A 51 42.81 -22.72 28.20
N ALA A 52 43.04 -23.77 29.01
CA ALA A 52 42.46 -25.11 28.84
C ALA A 52 41.05 -25.24 29.48
N PRO A 53 40.23 -26.25 29.12
CA PRO A 53 38.79 -26.26 29.43
C PRO A 53 38.46 -26.75 30.85
N GLY A 54 37.34 -26.24 31.39
CA GLY A 54 36.72 -26.71 32.63
C GLY A 54 35.24 -27.11 32.42
N ASN A 55 34.84 -28.23 33.01
CA ASN A 55 33.46 -28.74 32.96
C ASN A 55 32.52 -27.95 33.91
N PHE A 56 31.22 -27.90 33.59
CA PHE A 56 30.06 -28.33 34.41
C PHE A 56 28.75 -28.18 33.57
N PRO A 57 27.58 -28.76 33.94
CA PRO A 57 26.80 -29.56 32.96
C PRO A 57 25.28 -29.30 33.02
N TYR A 58 24.49 -30.32 32.60
CA TYR A 58 23.02 -30.38 32.48
C TYR A 58 22.44 -29.65 31.24
N ALA A 59 21.48 -30.20 30.49
CA ALA A 59 20.85 -31.54 30.54
C ALA A 59 20.61 -32.09 29.11
N THR A 60 20.18 -33.35 29.00
CA THR A 60 20.10 -34.09 27.72
C THR A 60 18.91 -35.06 27.72
N GLN A 61 18.53 -35.58 26.53
CA GLN A 61 17.48 -36.59 26.28
C GLN A 61 16.04 -36.00 26.27
N LEU A 62 15.07 -36.54 25.52
CA LEU A 62 14.90 -37.93 25.03
C LEU A 62 14.69 -38.06 23.49
N PHE A 63 15.28 -39.14 22.92
CA PHE A 63 14.82 -40.05 21.83
C PHE A 63 14.17 -39.46 20.54
N SER A 64 14.55 -39.76 19.28
CA SER A 64 15.10 -40.97 18.62
C SER A 64 14.10 -42.15 18.54
N SER A 65 13.99 -42.98 17.49
CA SER A 65 14.75 -43.13 16.23
C SER A 65 14.01 -44.05 15.24
N ALA A 66 14.18 -43.87 13.92
CA ALA A 66 14.08 -44.93 12.91
C ALA A 66 14.91 -44.55 11.67
N VAL A 67 15.63 -45.51 11.06
CA VAL A 67 16.56 -45.27 9.94
C VAL A 67 16.44 -46.38 8.89
N ALA A 68 16.49 -46.02 7.61
CA ALA A 68 16.89 -46.89 6.51
C ALA A 68 17.63 -46.08 5.44
N GLU A 69 18.85 -46.49 5.14
CA GLU A 69 19.78 -45.90 4.15
C GLU A 69 19.62 -46.58 2.76
N PRO A 70 20.38 -46.24 1.68
CA PRO A 70 21.47 -45.26 1.56
C PRO A 70 21.40 -44.30 0.36
N ARG A 71 22.32 -43.32 0.35
CA ARG A 71 22.81 -42.63 -0.85
C ARG A 71 24.33 -42.68 -0.90
N TYR A 72 24.92 -43.02 -2.04
CA TYR A 72 26.35 -42.83 -2.28
C TYR A 72 26.65 -41.36 -2.61
N ALA A 73 27.83 -40.90 -2.20
CA ALA A 73 28.28 -39.52 -2.39
C ALA A 73 29.19 -39.35 -3.63
N VAL A 74 29.21 -38.13 -4.18
CA VAL A 74 30.23 -37.63 -5.10
C VAL A 74 30.79 -36.34 -4.50
N GLY A 75 32.11 -36.14 -4.53
CA GLY A 75 32.75 -35.03 -3.82
C GLY A 75 33.88 -34.35 -4.59
N LYS A 76 33.85 -33.01 -4.59
CA LYS A 76 34.93 -32.01 -4.69
C LYS A 76 36.01 -32.12 -5.81
N PRO A 77 36.22 -31.04 -6.57
CA PRO A 77 37.50 -30.68 -7.17
C PRO A 77 38.19 -29.52 -6.40
N VAL A 78 39.45 -29.72 -5.96
CA VAL A 78 40.36 -28.74 -5.33
C VAL A 78 41.80 -29.29 -5.52
N ALA A 79 42.83 -28.59 -6.00
CA ALA A 79 42.98 -27.26 -6.64
C ALA A 79 43.91 -27.44 -7.90
N ALA A 80 44.80 -26.56 -8.39
CA ALA A 80 45.36 -25.26 -7.99
C ALA A 80 45.94 -24.50 -9.22
N ASP A 81 46.53 -23.32 -8.96
CA ASP A 81 47.64 -22.57 -9.61
C ASP A 81 47.97 -22.83 -11.11
N GLY A 82 48.14 -21.84 -12.00
CA GLY A 82 48.83 -20.54 -11.89
C GLY A 82 50.03 -20.57 -12.86
N ASP A 83 50.45 -19.53 -13.59
CA ASP A 83 50.21 -18.08 -13.60
C ASP A 83 50.64 -17.52 -15.01
N THR A 84 50.76 -16.20 -15.18
CA THR A 84 51.49 -15.44 -16.22
C THR A 84 50.76 -15.04 -17.52
N SER A 85 50.34 -13.76 -17.49
CA SER A 85 50.17 -12.78 -18.57
C SER A 85 50.87 -13.00 -19.93
N GLY A 86 50.17 -12.64 -21.02
CA GLY A 86 50.79 -12.30 -22.32
C GLY A 86 49.78 -11.83 -23.37
N THR A 87 50.00 -10.67 -23.99
CA THR A 87 49.18 -10.11 -25.09
C THR A 87 49.94 -10.07 -26.41
N TRP A 88 49.23 -10.23 -27.55
CA TRP A 88 49.34 -9.46 -28.83
C TRP A 88 48.93 -10.27 -30.09
N ASP A 89 47.89 -9.76 -30.76
CA ASP A 89 47.74 -9.60 -32.22
C ASP A 89 47.40 -10.77 -33.19
N GLN A 90 46.92 -10.36 -34.37
CA GLN A 90 46.41 -11.18 -35.47
C GLN A 90 47.49 -11.69 -36.42
N LYS A 91 47.27 -12.88 -37.00
CA LYS A 91 47.43 -13.09 -38.46
C LYS A 91 46.75 -14.35 -38.99
N ARG A 92 46.45 -14.32 -40.30
CA ARG A 92 45.88 -15.44 -41.05
C ARG A 92 46.98 -16.39 -41.55
N ALA A 93 46.76 -17.68 -41.39
CA ALA A 93 47.04 -18.71 -42.39
C ALA A 93 46.28 -19.99 -41.97
N GLY A 94 45.91 -20.84 -42.91
CA GLY A 94 45.39 -22.18 -42.61
C GLY A 94 46.10 -23.23 -43.45
N TYR A 95 45.95 -24.50 -43.08
CA TYR A 95 45.69 -25.61 -44.02
C TYR A 95 45.31 -26.88 -43.25
N THR A 96 44.58 -27.77 -43.91
CA THR A 96 44.00 -29.01 -43.38
C THR A 96 45.01 -30.17 -43.42
N LEU A 97 44.90 -31.14 -42.48
CA LEU A 97 44.90 -32.62 -42.72
C LEU A 97 45.58 -33.47 -41.62
N LYS A 98 44.79 -34.26 -40.86
CA LYS A 98 44.79 -35.75 -40.80
C LYS A 98 44.27 -36.31 -39.45
N PRO A 99 43.34 -37.28 -39.47
CA PRO A 99 43.16 -38.22 -38.36
C PRO A 99 44.33 -39.22 -38.28
N GLY A 100 44.69 -39.65 -37.08
CA GLY A 100 45.72 -40.68 -36.82
C GLY A 100 45.25 -41.68 -35.77
N SER A 101 45.38 -42.98 -36.08
CA SER A 101 44.80 -44.10 -35.32
C SER A 101 45.46 -44.40 -33.97
N GLN A 102 44.70 -45.01 -33.04
CA GLN A 102 45.21 -45.95 -32.03
C GLN A 102 44.21 -47.09 -31.80
N TYR A 103 44.64 -48.18 -31.13
CA TYR A 103 44.08 -49.53 -31.24
C TYR A 103 43.88 -50.25 -29.90
N TRP A 104 43.11 -51.36 -29.95
CA TRP A 104 42.97 -52.43 -28.92
C TRP A 104 42.19 -52.03 -27.64
N ILE A 105 41.63 -52.92 -26.83
CA ILE A 105 41.73 -54.40 -26.75
C ILE A 105 40.32 -55.02 -26.66
N ALA A 106 40.11 -56.21 -27.24
CA ALA A 106 39.06 -57.14 -26.81
C ALA A 106 39.69 -58.51 -26.49
N VAL A 107 39.44 -59.03 -25.28
CA VAL A 107 39.91 -60.37 -24.84
C VAL A 107 38.71 -61.31 -24.78
N VAL A 108 38.80 -62.45 -25.47
CA VAL A 108 37.85 -63.58 -25.32
C VAL A 108 38.67 -64.87 -25.21
N GLY A 109 38.42 -65.65 -24.15
CA GLY A 109 39.03 -66.96 -23.93
C GLY A 109 38.40 -68.06 -24.77
N ASN A 110 39.14 -69.16 -24.96
CA ASN A 110 38.84 -70.27 -25.88
C ASN A 110 39.51 -71.55 -25.34
N PRO A 111 39.26 -72.77 -25.87
CA PRO A 111 38.11 -73.28 -26.63
C PRO A 111 37.35 -74.26 -25.67
N PRO A 112 36.99 -75.55 -25.93
CA PRO A 112 36.79 -76.38 -27.14
C PRO A 112 35.28 -76.47 -27.48
N SER A 113 34.72 -77.34 -28.34
CA SER A 113 35.17 -78.44 -29.23
C SER A 113 34.16 -78.55 -30.40
N MET A 114 34.40 -79.24 -31.54
CA MET A 114 35.57 -79.96 -32.05
C MET A 114 35.54 -80.01 -33.60
N ALA A 115 36.68 -80.35 -34.21
CA ALA A 115 36.89 -80.93 -35.54
C ALA A 115 35.79 -80.87 -36.63
N SER A 116 36.01 -80.04 -37.65
CA SER A 116 36.31 -80.52 -39.01
C SER A 116 36.99 -79.41 -39.83
N ASN A 117 37.85 -79.76 -40.78
CA ASN A 117 38.68 -78.80 -41.53
C ASN A 117 38.28 -78.74 -43.02
N THR A 118 37.90 -77.56 -43.48
CA THR A 118 37.82 -77.21 -44.91
C THR A 118 38.47 -75.84 -45.11
N VAL A 119 39.47 -75.75 -45.99
CA VAL A 119 40.16 -74.48 -46.28
C VAL A 119 39.51 -73.82 -47.49
N ALA A 120 38.97 -72.62 -47.29
CA ALA A 120 38.49 -71.76 -48.37
C ALA A 120 39.52 -70.65 -48.65
N VAL A 121 39.95 -70.52 -49.91
CA VAL A 121 40.78 -69.39 -50.36
C VAL A 121 39.87 -68.21 -50.66
N LEU A 122 40.01 -67.14 -49.89
CA LEU A 122 39.15 -65.96 -49.98
C LEU A 122 39.80 -64.91 -50.90
N TRP A 123 39.12 -64.58 -52.00
CA TRP A 123 39.54 -63.51 -52.92
C TRP A 123 39.20 -62.15 -52.30
N GLN A 124 40.16 -61.21 -52.26
CA GLN A 124 39.91 -59.84 -51.79
C GLN A 124 39.55 -58.92 -52.96
N PRO A 125 38.43 -58.18 -52.92
CA PRO A 125 38.15 -57.16 -53.92
C PRO A 125 39.16 -56.00 -53.80
N PRO A 126 39.44 -55.27 -54.90
CA PRO A 126 40.29 -54.08 -54.86
C PRO A 126 39.65 -52.99 -54.00
N SER A 127 40.48 -52.25 -53.25
CA SER A 127 40.03 -51.15 -52.40
C SER A 127 40.30 -49.80 -53.06
N PHE A 128 39.32 -48.88 -52.95
CA PHE A 128 39.51 -47.48 -53.30
C PHE A 128 40.42 -46.81 -52.26
N VAL A 129 41.38 -46.03 -52.74
CA VAL A 129 42.33 -45.28 -51.90
C VAL A 129 41.89 -43.82 -51.77
N SER A 130 41.44 -43.23 -52.88
CA SER A 130 40.83 -41.89 -52.91
C SER A 130 40.04 -41.65 -54.18
N VAL A 131 39.01 -40.80 -54.08
CA VAL A 131 38.32 -40.17 -55.21
C VAL A 131 38.29 -38.66 -54.94
N THR A 132 38.73 -37.86 -55.92
CA THR A 132 38.73 -36.40 -55.83
C THR A 132 38.23 -35.80 -57.14
N CYS A 133 37.40 -34.76 -57.05
CA CYS A 133 36.88 -34.02 -58.19
C CYS A 133 37.24 -32.53 -58.01
N ASP A 134 37.88 -31.93 -59.02
CA ASP A 134 38.26 -30.50 -59.01
C ASP A 134 37.20 -29.60 -59.70
N GLY A 135 36.10 -30.19 -60.17
CA GLY A 135 35.06 -29.53 -60.95
C GLY A 135 35.27 -29.60 -62.48
N THR A 136 36.42 -30.11 -62.94
CA THR A 136 36.76 -30.27 -64.37
C THR A 136 37.31 -31.66 -64.72
N ALA A 137 37.94 -32.34 -63.77
CA ALA A 137 38.41 -33.72 -63.87
C ALA A 137 38.02 -34.55 -62.64
N LEU A 138 37.97 -35.87 -62.83
CA LEU A 138 37.81 -36.85 -61.76
C LEU A 138 39.11 -37.67 -61.64
N ASP A 139 39.78 -37.56 -60.50
CA ASP A 139 40.95 -38.36 -60.16
C ASP A 139 40.52 -39.54 -59.27
N VAL A 140 40.78 -40.77 -59.72
CA VAL A 140 40.44 -42.01 -59.02
C VAL A 140 41.71 -42.84 -58.80
N ALA A 141 41.95 -43.23 -57.54
CA ALA A 141 43.08 -44.09 -57.17
C ALA A 141 42.59 -45.35 -56.45
N TRP A 142 43.06 -46.52 -56.87
CA TRP A 142 42.72 -47.82 -56.29
C TRP A 142 43.97 -48.70 -56.08
N ALA A 143 43.85 -49.64 -55.13
CA ALA A 143 44.86 -50.66 -54.86
C ALA A 143 44.42 -52.02 -55.43
N PRO A 144 45.24 -52.70 -56.26
CA PRO A 144 44.92 -54.03 -56.76
C PRO A 144 45.01 -55.08 -55.64
N GLY A 145 43.88 -55.73 -55.34
CA GLY A 145 43.79 -56.79 -54.33
C GLY A 145 44.32 -58.12 -54.86
N GLY A 146 45.54 -58.49 -54.45
CA GLY A 146 46.13 -59.80 -54.73
C GLY A 146 46.65 -60.00 -56.17
N ALA A 147 47.42 -61.08 -56.37
CA ALA A 147 48.00 -61.41 -57.66
C ALA A 147 46.99 -62.15 -58.57
N GLY A 148 46.65 -61.55 -59.72
CA GLY A 148 45.87 -62.24 -60.77
C GLY A 148 44.98 -61.35 -61.65
N ALA A 149 44.63 -60.14 -61.22
CA ALA A 149 43.67 -59.29 -61.94
C ALA A 149 44.28 -58.55 -63.15
N THR A 150 44.23 -59.16 -64.34
CA THR A 150 44.64 -58.53 -65.61
C THR A 150 43.52 -57.68 -66.22
N GLY A 151 43.41 -56.44 -65.76
CA GLY A 151 42.55 -55.41 -66.36
C GLY A 151 41.20 -55.21 -65.67
N ALA A 152 40.73 -53.96 -65.72
CA ALA A 152 39.41 -53.54 -65.24
C ALA A 152 38.83 -52.47 -66.18
N VAL A 153 37.52 -52.52 -66.37
CA VAL A 153 36.75 -51.49 -67.10
C VAL A 153 36.00 -50.64 -66.09
N ALA A 154 36.06 -49.33 -66.26
CA ALA A 154 35.34 -48.34 -65.46
C ALA A 154 34.20 -47.73 -66.28
N THR A 155 33.01 -47.68 -65.68
CA THR A 155 31.81 -47.09 -66.27
C THR A 155 31.18 -46.10 -65.29
N LEU A 156 30.89 -44.88 -65.74
CA LEU A 156 30.23 -43.84 -64.96
C LEU A 156 28.79 -43.65 -65.46
N THR A 157 27.83 -43.68 -64.54
CA THR A 157 26.41 -43.42 -64.82
C THR A 157 25.86 -42.24 -64.02
N ALA A 158 24.93 -41.51 -64.64
CA ALA A 158 24.20 -40.40 -64.04
C ALA A 158 22.71 -40.61 -64.30
N GLY A 159 21.89 -40.65 -63.23
CA GLY A 159 20.45 -40.94 -63.36
C GLY A 159 20.13 -42.30 -64.01
N GLY A 160 21.06 -43.26 -63.96
CA GLY A 160 20.96 -44.57 -64.61
C GLY A 160 21.50 -44.64 -66.05
N ALA A 161 21.72 -43.51 -66.73
CA ALA A 161 22.30 -43.49 -68.07
C ALA A 161 23.84 -43.57 -68.04
N GLU A 162 24.45 -44.34 -68.94
CA GLU A 162 25.90 -44.40 -69.12
C GLU A 162 26.41 -43.13 -69.81
N VAL A 163 27.18 -42.32 -69.08
CA VAL A 163 27.76 -41.06 -69.58
C VAL A 163 29.23 -41.21 -70.00
N TRP A 164 29.94 -42.23 -69.48
CA TRP A 164 31.32 -42.51 -69.87
C TRP A 164 31.73 -43.96 -69.57
N ARG A 165 32.64 -44.51 -70.39
CA ARG A 165 33.29 -45.81 -70.19
C ARG A 165 34.74 -45.74 -70.65
N GLY A 166 35.65 -46.33 -69.87
CA GLY A 166 37.08 -46.42 -70.21
C GLY A 166 37.75 -47.68 -69.67
N SER A 167 38.93 -47.98 -70.20
CA SER A 167 39.78 -49.12 -69.79
C SER A 167 41.23 -48.68 -69.68
N ALA A 168 41.95 -49.22 -68.71
CA ALA A 168 43.37 -48.93 -68.47
C ALA A 168 44.23 -50.14 -68.85
N ALA A 169 45.31 -49.89 -69.60
CA ALA A 169 46.30 -50.92 -69.92
C ALA A 169 47.19 -51.23 -68.69
N PRO A 170 47.67 -52.48 -68.53
CA PRO A 170 48.36 -52.91 -67.32
C PRO A 170 49.78 -52.32 -67.20
N ALA A 171 50.04 -51.61 -66.10
CA ALA A 171 51.39 -51.31 -65.64
C ALA A 171 51.93 -52.45 -64.74
N ALA A 172 53.25 -52.64 -64.72
CA ALA A 172 53.88 -53.73 -63.98
C ALA A 172 53.76 -53.55 -62.44
N PRO A 173 53.63 -54.64 -61.66
CA PRO A 173 53.32 -54.56 -60.24
C PRO A 173 54.51 -54.07 -59.40
N SER A 174 54.41 -52.83 -58.93
CA SER A 174 55.14 -52.31 -57.76
C SER A 174 54.12 -51.65 -56.81
N ALA A 175 54.43 -51.55 -55.52
CA ALA A 175 53.45 -51.29 -54.46
C ALA A 175 53.01 -49.82 -54.31
N ALA A 176 52.69 -49.15 -55.42
CA ALA A 176 52.10 -47.82 -55.47
C ALA A 176 50.69 -47.88 -56.09
N ALA A 177 49.78 -47.01 -55.65
CA ALA A 177 48.41 -46.97 -56.18
C ALA A 177 48.40 -46.53 -57.65
N VAL A 178 47.54 -47.15 -58.46
CA VAL A 178 47.32 -46.71 -59.84
C VAL A 178 46.35 -45.52 -59.79
N ALA A 179 46.89 -44.33 -60.02
CA ALA A 179 46.10 -43.12 -60.21
C ALA A 179 45.85 -42.90 -61.70
N SER A 180 44.59 -42.77 -62.08
CA SER A 180 44.17 -42.43 -63.44
C SER A 180 43.40 -41.11 -63.40
N ARG A 181 43.90 -40.11 -64.14
CA ARG A 181 43.22 -38.82 -64.34
C ARG A 181 42.29 -38.90 -65.54
N PHE A 182 41.06 -38.44 -65.37
CA PHE A 182 40.05 -38.41 -66.43
C PHE A 182 39.55 -36.98 -66.67
N ASP A 183 40.06 -36.33 -67.72
CA ASP A 183 39.65 -34.98 -68.12
C ASP A 183 38.37 -35.04 -68.97
N VAL A 184 37.31 -34.33 -68.55
CA VAL A 184 35.98 -34.38 -69.22
C VAL A 184 35.89 -33.30 -70.30
N ALA A 185 36.40 -33.63 -71.49
CA ALA A 185 36.52 -32.68 -72.61
C ALA A 185 35.20 -32.40 -73.36
N GLY A 186 34.31 -31.56 -72.80
CA GLY A 186 33.21 -30.95 -73.57
C GLY A 186 32.02 -30.42 -72.76
N ALA A 187 31.96 -29.09 -72.61
CA ALA A 187 30.88 -28.30 -71.99
C ALA A 187 30.66 -28.51 -70.47
N PRO A 188 30.26 -27.45 -69.71
CA PRO A 188 30.10 -27.55 -68.27
C PRO A 188 28.81 -28.30 -67.89
N LEU A 189 28.96 -29.39 -67.13
CA LEU A 189 27.86 -30.18 -66.56
C LEU A 189 27.19 -29.43 -65.40
N ALA A 190 26.12 -28.69 -65.71
CA ALA A 190 25.24 -28.08 -64.70
C ALA A 190 24.37 -29.15 -64.00
N LEU A 191 24.96 -29.87 -63.05
CA LEU A 191 24.28 -30.91 -62.28
C LEU A 191 23.40 -30.31 -61.18
N ALA A 192 22.10 -30.62 -61.22
CA ALA A 192 21.23 -30.56 -60.05
C ALA A 192 21.67 -31.62 -59.01
N PRO A 193 21.38 -31.45 -57.70
CA PRO A 193 21.81 -32.39 -56.66
C PRO A 193 21.20 -33.78 -56.89
N GLY A 194 22.05 -34.75 -57.25
CA GLY A 194 21.68 -36.13 -57.52
C GLY A 194 22.91 -37.04 -57.58
N THR A 195 22.70 -38.34 -57.33
CA THR A 195 23.80 -39.30 -57.14
C THR A 195 24.44 -39.73 -58.45
N LEU A 196 25.78 -39.70 -58.50
CA LEU A 196 26.60 -40.32 -59.55
C LEU A 196 27.06 -41.71 -59.09
N THR A 197 27.06 -42.69 -60.01
CA THR A 197 27.47 -44.07 -59.70
C THR A 197 28.62 -44.49 -60.60
N LEU A 198 29.73 -44.93 -59.99
CA LEU A 198 30.90 -45.48 -60.69
C LEU A 198 30.95 -47.00 -60.49
N THR A 199 31.03 -47.76 -61.58
CA THR A 199 31.11 -49.22 -61.55
C THR A 199 32.44 -49.69 -62.14
N LEU A 200 33.13 -50.58 -61.43
CA LEU A 200 34.30 -51.31 -61.91
C LEU A 200 33.92 -52.77 -62.20
N ARG A 201 34.36 -53.33 -63.34
CA ARG A 201 34.24 -54.76 -63.64
C ARG A 201 35.60 -55.36 -64.03
N PRO A 202 36.04 -56.48 -63.40
CA PRO A 202 37.20 -57.23 -63.84
C PRO A 202 36.87 -58.05 -65.09
N THR A 203 37.84 -58.24 -65.98
CA THR A 203 37.66 -58.94 -67.26
C THR A 203 38.41 -60.27 -67.30
N ALA A 204 37.86 -61.29 -66.63
CA ALA A 204 38.36 -62.67 -66.74
C ALA A 204 37.23 -63.69 -66.53
N THR A 205 36.92 -64.46 -67.58
CA THR A 205 36.21 -65.75 -67.48
C THR A 205 37.22 -66.85 -67.72
N ASP A 206 37.55 -67.64 -66.70
CA ASP A 206 37.84 -69.08 -66.74
C ASP A 206 38.41 -69.54 -65.40
N ALA A 207 37.83 -70.61 -64.83
CA ALA A 207 38.31 -71.23 -63.60
C ALA A 207 37.94 -72.73 -63.56
N HIS A 208 38.82 -73.60 -64.06
CA HIS A 208 38.69 -75.04 -63.90
C HIS A 208 39.11 -75.49 -62.49
N ALA A 209 38.25 -76.25 -61.82
CA ALA A 209 38.60 -76.97 -60.59
C ALA A 209 39.11 -78.38 -60.91
N VAL A 210 40.17 -78.83 -60.23
CA VAL A 210 40.67 -80.20 -60.28
C VAL A 210 40.35 -80.90 -58.97
N SER A 211 39.81 -82.12 -59.04
CA SER A 211 39.44 -82.95 -57.89
C SER A 211 40.33 -84.19 -57.80
N THR A 212 40.67 -84.61 -56.57
CA THR A 212 41.37 -85.86 -56.28
C THR A 212 40.59 -86.68 -55.24
N GLY A 213 39.59 -87.42 -55.70
CA GLY A 213 38.80 -88.37 -54.90
C GLY A 213 38.11 -89.40 -55.80
N PRO A 214 37.97 -90.67 -55.38
CA PRO A 214 37.45 -91.74 -56.23
C PRO A 214 35.95 -91.60 -56.54
N ALA A 215 35.53 -92.14 -57.69
CA ALA A 215 34.29 -91.76 -58.34
C ALA A 215 33.00 -92.34 -57.71
N ALA A 216 32.05 -91.44 -57.44
CA ALA A 216 30.61 -91.69 -57.50
C ALA A 216 29.97 -90.50 -58.24
N VAL A 217 28.83 -90.72 -58.90
CA VAL A 217 28.23 -89.71 -59.82
C VAL A 217 27.76 -88.47 -59.05
N ALA A 218 28.28 -87.30 -59.41
CA ALA A 218 27.84 -86.00 -58.92
C ALA A 218 27.52 -85.06 -60.09
N THR A 219 26.27 -84.63 -60.20
CA THR A 219 25.82 -83.67 -61.22
C THR A 219 26.32 -82.27 -60.86
N ALA A 220 27.11 -81.64 -61.74
CA ALA A 220 27.67 -80.33 -61.48
C ALA A 220 26.60 -79.23 -61.55
N TYR A 221 26.33 -78.59 -60.41
CA TYR A 221 25.41 -77.46 -60.28
C TYR A 221 26.13 -76.14 -60.64
N THR A 222 25.61 -75.37 -61.59
CA THR A 222 26.29 -74.21 -62.19
C THR A 222 25.57 -72.87 -61.99
N HIS A 223 24.61 -72.79 -61.07
CA HIS A 223 23.92 -71.53 -60.75
C HIS A 223 24.80 -70.59 -59.89
N PRO A 224 24.76 -69.26 -60.13
CA PRO A 224 25.49 -68.28 -59.33
C PRO A 224 24.95 -68.19 -57.88
N PRO A 225 25.74 -67.69 -56.92
CA PRO A 225 25.30 -67.52 -55.54
C PRO A 225 24.14 -66.53 -55.42
N VAL A 226 23.15 -66.88 -54.57
CA VAL A 226 22.00 -66.03 -54.29
C VAL A 226 22.41 -64.81 -53.47
N VAL A 227 22.16 -63.62 -54.01
CA VAL A 227 22.30 -62.34 -53.31
C VAL A 227 20.90 -61.83 -52.95
N LEU A 228 20.65 -61.64 -51.66
CA LEU A 228 19.52 -60.81 -51.20
C LEU A 228 19.92 -59.34 -51.30
N THR A 229 19.11 -58.53 -51.98
CA THR A 229 19.32 -57.08 -52.10
C THR A 229 18.60 -56.31 -50.99
N THR A 230 17.35 -56.67 -50.73
CA THR A 230 16.50 -56.07 -49.69
C THR A 230 15.64 -57.13 -49.02
N ALA A 231 15.11 -56.83 -47.84
CA ALA A 231 13.93 -57.52 -47.33
C ALA A 231 13.06 -56.57 -46.50
N TYR A 232 11.76 -56.58 -46.79
CA TYR A 232 10.75 -55.75 -46.14
C TYR A 232 9.82 -56.63 -45.30
N ALA A 233 9.63 -56.28 -44.03
CA ALA A 233 8.73 -57.00 -43.13
C ALA A 233 7.31 -56.41 -43.17
N SER A 234 6.31 -57.27 -43.37
CA SER A 234 4.88 -56.90 -43.37
C SER A 234 4.07 -57.82 -42.47
N GLY A 235 2.90 -57.35 -42.02
CA GLY A 235 2.08 -58.05 -41.03
C GLY A 235 2.53 -57.79 -39.58
N SER A 236 1.98 -58.55 -38.64
CA SER A 236 2.23 -58.39 -37.20
C SER A 236 2.79 -59.65 -36.56
N ALA A 237 3.52 -59.51 -35.45
CA ALA A 237 4.00 -60.65 -34.67
C ALA A 237 2.88 -61.58 -34.15
N ALA A 238 1.64 -61.09 -34.06
CA ALA A 238 0.47 -61.87 -33.65
C ALA A 238 -0.17 -62.68 -34.81
N THR A 239 -0.05 -62.21 -36.05
CA THR A 239 -0.68 -62.81 -37.25
C THR A 239 0.28 -63.65 -38.08
N GLY A 240 1.57 -63.62 -37.77
CA GLY A 240 2.64 -64.07 -38.65
C GLY A 240 3.24 -62.91 -39.43
N LEU A 241 4.54 -62.98 -39.68
CA LEU A 241 5.31 -61.98 -40.40
C LEU A 241 5.57 -62.46 -41.83
N SER A 242 5.16 -61.66 -42.81
CA SER A 242 5.41 -61.89 -44.23
C SER A 242 6.59 -61.01 -44.64
N TYR A 243 7.74 -61.64 -44.88
CA TYR A 243 8.91 -60.97 -45.43
C TYR A 243 8.89 -61.09 -46.95
N ALA A 244 8.88 -59.94 -47.64
CA ALA A 244 9.17 -59.88 -49.06
C ALA A 244 10.69 -59.68 -49.21
N ALA A 245 11.39 -60.65 -49.77
CA ALA A 245 12.82 -60.59 -50.03
C ALA A 245 13.10 -60.54 -51.54
N GLU A 246 13.87 -59.55 -51.98
CA GLU A 246 14.31 -59.44 -53.38
C GLU A 246 15.58 -60.27 -53.61
N VAL A 247 15.56 -61.09 -54.66
CA VAL A 247 16.69 -61.88 -55.12
C VAL A 247 16.89 -61.65 -56.62
N ALA A 248 18.14 -61.43 -57.05
CA ALA A 248 18.48 -61.35 -58.47
C ALA A 248 18.30 -62.74 -59.15
N PRO A 249 17.45 -62.89 -60.17
CA PRO A 249 17.12 -64.19 -60.75
C PRO A 249 18.20 -64.67 -61.73
N ALA A 250 18.58 -65.94 -61.61
CA ALA A 250 19.54 -66.58 -62.52
C ALA A 250 18.88 -66.99 -63.87
N GLY A 251 18.28 -66.03 -64.58
CA GLY A 251 17.81 -66.13 -65.97
C GLY A 251 16.62 -67.06 -66.28
N ASN A 252 16.29 -68.01 -65.39
CA ASN A 252 15.28 -69.04 -65.64
C ASN A 252 14.00 -68.83 -64.79
N THR A 253 12.86 -68.70 -65.47
CA THR A 253 11.54 -68.75 -64.85
C THR A 253 11.21 -70.17 -64.36
N GLY A 254 10.91 -70.32 -63.06
CA GLY A 254 10.52 -71.61 -62.46
C GLY A 254 11.49 -72.18 -61.42
N LEU A 255 12.59 -71.49 -61.11
CA LEU A 255 13.48 -71.87 -60.00
C LEU A 255 12.73 -71.81 -58.66
N GLN A 256 12.88 -72.87 -57.85
CA GLN A 256 12.48 -72.86 -56.45
C GLN A 256 13.66 -72.39 -55.60
N TYR A 257 13.38 -71.85 -54.42
CA TYR A 257 14.40 -71.41 -53.48
C TYR A 257 14.21 -72.11 -52.14
N ALA A 258 15.26 -72.78 -51.67
CA ALA A 258 15.32 -73.37 -50.35
C ALA A 258 15.57 -72.27 -49.31
N VAL A 259 14.48 -71.76 -48.74
CA VAL A 259 14.51 -70.72 -47.70
C VAL A 259 14.72 -71.37 -46.35
N THR A 260 15.75 -70.92 -45.62
CA THR A 260 16.08 -71.36 -44.27
C THR A 260 16.03 -70.17 -43.31
N LEU A 261 15.34 -70.33 -42.19
CA LEU A 261 15.30 -69.35 -41.12
C LEU A 261 16.28 -69.75 -40.01
N LEU A 262 17.16 -68.84 -39.64
CA LEU A 262 18.10 -68.99 -38.54
C LEU A 262 17.70 -68.13 -37.34
N ASP A 263 18.02 -68.61 -36.14
CA ASP A 263 18.14 -67.82 -34.91
C ASP A 263 19.63 -67.81 -34.51
N GLY A 264 20.32 -66.69 -34.77
CA GLY A 264 21.77 -66.60 -34.70
C GLY A 264 22.50 -67.61 -35.62
N ARG A 265 22.86 -68.77 -35.07
CA ARG A 265 23.46 -69.92 -35.81
C ARG A 265 22.59 -71.18 -35.79
N ALA A 266 21.53 -71.23 -34.99
CA ALA A 266 20.63 -72.37 -34.93
C ALA A 266 19.61 -72.31 -36.08
N ARG A 267 19.23 -73.44 -36.66
CA ARG A 267 18.15 -73.49 -37.65
C ARG A 267 16.80 -73.45 -36.92
N LEU A 268 16.04 -72.38 -37.13
CA LEU A 268 14.70 -72.22 -36.55
C LEU A 268 13.61 -72.82 -37.44
N ALA A 269 13.75 -72.71 -38.77
CA ALA A 269 12.85 -73.35 -39.74
C ALA A 269 13.52 -73.62 -41.10
N GLY A 270 12.88 -74.45 -41.92
CA GLY A 270 13.30 -74.78 -43.29
C GLY A 270 14.17 -76.05 -43.42
N PRO A 271 14.59 -76.40 -44.66
CA PRO A 271 14.47 -75.60 -45.86
C PRO A 271 13.05 -75.70 -46.42
N THR A 272 12.37 -74.56 -46.54
CA THR A 272 11.06 -74.48 -47.19
C THR A 272 11.29 -74.06 -48.64
N LEU A 273 10.82 -74.87 -49.59
CA LEU A 273 10.86 -74.51 -51.01
C LEU A 273 9.80 -73.43 -51.28
N VAL A 274 10.26 -72.22 -51.57
CA VAL A 274 9.42 -71.08 -51.97
C VAL A 274 9.67 -70.81 -53.45
N THR A 275 8.60 -70.79 -54.26
CA THR A 275 8.68 -70.32 -55.64
C THR A 275 8.67 -68.79 -55.62
N ALA A 276 9.71 -68.15 -56.18
CA ALA A 276 9.75 -66.70 -56.27
C ALA A 276 8.83 -66.19 -57.39
N THR A 277 8.16 -65.06 -57.15
CA THR A 277 7.41 -64.35 -58.20
C THR A 277 8.39 -63.45 -58.97
N PRO A 278 8.50 -63.55 -60.31
CA PRO A 278 9.32 -62.64 -61.09
C PRO A 278 8.78 -61.20 -61.02
N ASP A 279 9.67 -60.23 -60.81
CA ASP A 279 9.35 -58.80 -60.82
C ASP A 279 10.53 -58.02 -61.42
N GLY A 280 10.48 -57.78 -62.73
CA GLY A 280 11.58 -57.19 -63.51
C GLY A 280 12.86 -58.02 -63.48
N ASP A 281 14.00 -57.34 -63.27
CA ASP A 281 15.32 -57.96 -63.06
C ASP A 281 15.52 -58.50 -61.62
N THR A 282 14.43 -58.64 -60.86
CA THR A 282 14.37 -59.20 -59.51
C THR A 282 13.33 -60.32 -59.43
N ALA A 283 13.38 -61.12 -58.38
CA ALA A 283 12.33 -62.06 -58.02
C ALA A 283 12.00 -61.94 -56.53
N VAL A 284 10.72 -61.79 -56.22
CA VAL A 284 10.22 -61.56 -54.86
C VAL A 284 9.87 -62.89 -54.21
N LEU A 285 10.53 -63.18 -53.09
CA LEU A 285 10.28 -64.32 -52.22
C LEU A 285 9.39 -63.88 -51.05
N ASN A 286 8.12 -64.31 -51.08
CA ASN A 286 7.17 -64.08 -49.99
C ASN A 286 7.32 -65.17 -48.93
N VAL A 287 8.07 -64.88 -47.86
CA VAL A 287 8.36 -65.83 -46.77
C VAL A 287 7.45 -65.52 -45.59
N VAL A 288 6.38 -66.32 -45.43
CA VAL A 288 5.49 -66.27 -44.27
C VAL A 288 6.11 -67.05 -43.11
N VAL A 289 6.46 -66.35 -42.02
CA VAL A 289 6.97 -66.97 -40.78
C VAL A 289 5.83 -67.05 -39.76
N PRO A 290 5.29 -68.25 -39.47
CA PRO A 290 4.01 -68.40 -38.75
C PRO A 290 4.08 -68.13 -37.25
N ARG A 291 5.28 -68.07 -36.66
CA ARG A 291 5.54 -67.58 -35.28
C ARG A 291 7.04 -67.31 -35.11
N VAL A 292 7.38 -66.29 -34.32
CA VAL A 292 8.75 -65.88 -34.00
C VAL A 292 8.89 -65.73 -32.48
N PRO A 293 9.93 -66.30 -31.83
CA PRO A 293 10.28 -65.98 -30.45
C PRO A 293 10.68 -64.50 -30.31
N SER A 294 10.02 -63.76 -29.42
CA SER A 294 10.27 -62.32 -29.26
C SER A 294 11.65 -62.05 -28.68
N GLY A 295 12.52 -61.38 -29.45
CA GLY A 295 13.85 -60.94 -29.03
C GLY A 295 15.03 -61.69 -29.66
N SER A 296 14.77 -62.78 -30.40
CA SER A 296 15.81 -63.52 -31.13
C SER A 296 16.35 -62.75 -32.35
N PRO A 297 17.67 -62.69 -32.58
CA PRO A 297 18.26 -62.14 -33.80
C PRO A 297 18.09 -63.13 -34.95
N LEU A 298 16.95 -63.05 -35.62
CA LEU A 298 16.64 -63.86 -36.79
C LEU A 298 17.50 -63.48 -37.99
N ALA A 299 17.82 -64.47 -38.83
CA ALA A 299 18.38 -64.23 -40.16
C ALA A 299 17.80 -65.18 -41.20
N LEU A 300 17.56 -64.67 -42.41
CA LEU A 300 17.15 -65.43 -43.57
C LEU A 300 18.38 -65.91 -44.35
N VAL A 301 18.39 -67.17 -44.73
CA VAL A 301 19.37 -67.75 -45.65
C VAL A 301 18.61 -68.38 -46.80
N VAL A 302 18.95 -67.98 -48.03
CA VAL A 302 18.28 -68.46 -49.25
C VAL A 302 19.31 -69.17 -50.13
N ALA A 303 18.97 -70.37 -50.58
CA ALA A 303 19.71 -71.08 -51.62
C ALA A 303 18.77 -71.33 -52.82
N ALA A 304 19.29 -71.27 -54.05
CA ALA A 304 18.56 -71.79 -55.21
C ALA A 304 18.44 -73.32 -55.10
N ALA A 305 17.31 -73.89 -55.52
CA ALA A 305 17.05 -75.32 -55.40
C ALA A 305 16.19 -75.85 -56.56
N ASP A 306 16.53 -77.05 -57.04
CA ASP A 306 15.59 -77.91 -57.75
C ASP A 306 15.00 -78.95 -56.77
N GLN A 307 14.28 -79.94 -57.29
CA GLN A 307 13.62 -80.96 -56.47
C GLN A 307 14.58 -82.04 -55.96
N VAL A 308 15.89 -81.92 -56.22
CA VAL A 308 16.91 -82.95 -55.95
C VAL A 308 18.10 -82.42 -55.14
N ALA A 309 18.48 -81.14 -55.29
CA ALA A 309 19.60 -80.53 -54.56
C ALA A 309 19.42 -79.03 -54.28
N THR A 310 20.19 -78.52 -53.32
CA THR A 310 20.29 -77.08 -53.01
C THR A 310 21.67 -76.56 -53.38
N GLY A 311 21.72 -75.44 -54.09
CA GLY A 311 22.95 -74.70 -54.39
C GLY A 311 23.57 -74.01 -53.17
N PRO A 312 24.63 -73.20 -53.35
CA PRO A 312 25.26 -72.47 -52.26
C PRO A 312 24.29 -71.49 -51.59
N ALA A 313 24.29 -71.50 -50.27
CA ALA A 313 23.50 -70.61 -49.43
C ALA A 313 24.01 -69.16 -49.49
N SER A 314 23.08 -68.20 -49.46
CA SER A 314 23.38 -66.78 -49.24
C SER A 314 24.09 -66.56 -47.89
N ALA A 315 24.71 -65.38 -47.73
CA ALA A 315 25.01 -64.88 -46.39
C ALA A 315 23.70 -64.73 -45.58
N PRO A 316 23.74 -64.88 -44.24
CA PRO A 316 22.56 -64.63 -43.40
C PRO A 316 22.14 -63.16 -43.43
N PHE A 317 20.93 -62.90 -43.92
CA PHE A 317 20.34 -61.56 -44.01
C PHE A 317 19.47 -61.29 -42.76
N PRO A 318 19.71 -60.25 -41.95
CA PRO A 318 19.01 -60.06 -40.68
C PRO A 318 17.52 -59.77 -40.88
N LEU A 319 16.66 -60.39 -40.06
CA LEU A 319 15.20 -60.18 -40.07
C LEU A 319 14.75 -59.48 -38.79
N LEU A 320 14.13 -58.31 -38.96
CA LEU A 320 13.85 -57.38 -37.88
C LEU A 320 12.41 -57.50 -37.39
N ALA A 321 12.17 -58.58 -36.63
CA ALA A 321 10.85 -58.96 -36.11
C ALA A 321 10.36 -58.11 -34.91
N VAL A 322 11.21 -57.26 -34.33
CA VAL A 322 10.89 -56.39 -33.19
C VAL A 322 10.81 -54.94 -33.67
N ALA A 323 9.61 -54.38 -33.65
CA ALA A 323 9.40 -52.96 -33.93
C ALA A 323 10.01 -52.09 -32.81
N PRO A 324 10.73 -51.01 -33.14
CA PRO A 324 11.15 -50.00 -32.17
C PRO A 324 9.95 -49.33 -31.49
N SER A 325 10.12 -48.92 -30.24
CA SER A 325 9.18 -48.05 -29.55
C SER A 325 9.73 -46.62 -29.48
N VAL A 326 8.90 -45.64 -29.81
CA VAL A 326 9.15 -44.23 -29.45
C VAL A 326 8.89 -44.09 -27.95
N GLU A 327 9.93 -43.79 -27.18
CA GLU A 327 9.88 -43.62 -25.73
C GLU A 327 9.56 -42.18 -25.32
N GLU A 328 10.00 -41.21 -26.13
CA GLU A 328 9.70 -39.78 -25.97
C GLU A 328 9.68 -39.11 -27.35
N ALA A 329 8.80 -38.14 -27.56
CA ALA A 329 8.79 -37.29 -28.74
C ALA A 329 8.53 -35.83 -28.36
N VAL A 330 9.55 -34.98 -28.50
CA VAL A 330 9.52 -33.58 -28.07
C VAL A 330 9.53 -32.66 -29.29
N CYS A 331 8.40 -32.00 -29.53
CA CYS A 331 8.27 -30.99 -30.58
C CYS A 331 8.76 -29.63 -30.03
N ALA A 332 10.09 -29.50 -29.88
CA ALA A 332 10.70 -28.35 -29.18
C ALA A 332 10.49 -27.00 -29.89
N VAL A 333 10.38 -27.03 -31.23
CA VAL A 333 10.13 -25.87 -32.09
C VAL A 333 9.17 -26.32 -33.20
N PRO A 334 8.18 -25.50 -33.63
CA PRO A 334 7.33 -25.84 -34.77
C PRO A 334 8.16 -26.23 -36.00
N GLY A 335 7.98 -27.47 -36.44
CA GLY A 335 8.71 -28.07 -37.57
C GLY A 335 9.91 -28.95 -37.20
N THR A 336 10.22 -29.18 -35.91
CA THR A 336 11.26 -30.11 -35.47
C THR A 336 10.77 -30.99 -34.32
N VAL A 337 10.91 -32.31 -34.48
CA VAL A 337 10.67 -33.29 -33.41
C VAL A 337 11.96 -34.00 -33.04
N GLU A 338 12.32 -33.91 -31.77
CA GLU A 338 13.38 -34.72 -31.14
C GLU A 338 12.75 -36.02 -30.61
N LEU A 339 13.45 -37.14 -30.79
CA LEU A 339 12.91 -38.49 -30.55
C LEU A 339 13.86 -39.29 -29.66
N LEU A 340 13.32 -39.85 -28.58
CA LEU A 340 13.97 -40.92 -27.82
C LEU A 340 13.38 -42.27 -28.29
N LEU A 341 14.25 -43.17 -28.75
CA LEU A 341 13.88 -44.42 -29.38
C LEU A 341 14.53 -45.61 -28.66
N ARG A 342 13.76 -46.69 -28.49
CA ARG A 342 14.28 -48.01 -28.12
C ARG A 342 14.29 -48.91 -29.36
N SER A 343 15.44 -48.95 -30.05
CA SER A 343 15.66 -49.80 -31.22
C SER A 343 16.51 -51.04 -30.86
N PRO A 344 16.19 -52.23 -31.39
CA PRO A 344 16.97 -53.44 -31.18
C PRO A 344 18.28 -53.50 -31.99
N THR A 345 18.44 -52.67 -33.03
CA THR A 345 19.57 -52.74 -33.98
C THR A 345 20.53 -51.57 -33.92
N GLY A 346 20.24 -50.54 -33.11
CA GLY A 346 21.05 -49.32 -33.04
C GLY A 346 20.85 -48.34 -34.20
N ALA A 347 20.02 -48.68 -35.20
CA ALA A 347 19.56 -47.76 -36.25
C ALA A 347 18.05 -47.89 -36.46
N THR A 348 17.38 -46.80 -36.82
CA THR A 348 15.92 -46.72 -36.91
C THR A 348 15.48 -45.85 -38.07
N PHE A 349 14.67 -46.40 -38.98
CA PHE A 349 13.93 -45.61 -39.96
C PHE A 349 12.72 -45.00 -39.26
N VAL A 350 12.60 -43.67 -39.30
CA VAL A 350 11.48 -42.93 -38.73
C VAL A 350 10.67 -42.34 -39.87
N THR A 351 9.35 -42.54 -39.84
CA THR A 351 8.40 -41.94 -40.77
C THR A 351 7.39 -41.12 -39.99
N VAL A 352 7.29 -39.83 -40.30
CA VAL A 352 6.16 -38.99 -39.86
C VAL A 352 5.11 -38.98 -40.98
N THR A 353 3.87 -39.25 -40.62
CA THR A 353 2.72 -39.22 -41.51
C THR A 353 1.76 -38.08 -41.16
N GLU A 354 1.07 -37.55 -42.16
CA GLU A 354 -0.09 -36.65 -42.03
C GLU A 354 -1.24 -37.31 -42.78
N ALA A 355 -2.37 -37.58 -42.09
CA ALA A 355 -3.50 -38.32 -42.66
C ALA A 355 -3.06 -39.61 -43.41
N GLU A 356 -2.24 -40.44 -42.75
CA GLU A 356 -1.62 -41.68 -43.26
C GLU A 356 -0.54 -41.51 -44.36
N ALA A 357 -0.46 -40.38 -45.05
CA ALA A 357 0.57 -40.12 -46.06
C ALA A 357 1.93 -39.75 -45.41
N PRO A 358 3.07 -40.33 -45.84
CA PRO A 358 4.39 -39.97 -45.30
C PRO A 358 4.82 -38.57 -45.74
N VAL A 359 5.09 -37.69 -44.78
CA VAL A 359 5.47 -36.27 -45.01
C VAL A 359 6.92 -35.96 -44.66
N ALA A 360 7.55 -36.77 -43.81
CA ALA A 360 8.99 -36.72 -43.54
C ALA A 360 9.51 -38.13 -43.21
N THR A 361 10.77 -38.40 -43.58
CA THR A 361 11.48 -39.62 -43.18
C THR A 361 12.92 -39.29 -42.77
N ALA A 362 13.48 -40.07 -41.84
CA ALA A 362 14.86 -39.96 -41.39
C ALA A 362 15.41 -41.31 -40.94
N VAL A 363 16.73 -41.50 -41.02
CA VAL A 363 17.43 -42.61 -40.34
C VAL A 363 18.07 -42.05 -39.08
N VAL A 364 17.68 -42.58 -37.92
CA VAL A 364 18.24 -42.25 -36.61
C VAL A 364 19.23 -43.33 -36.21
N GLU A 365 20.50 -42.96 -36.09
CA GLU A 365 21.53 -43.80 -35.49
C GLU A 365 21.59 -43.56 -33.97
N GLY A 366 21.60 -44.64 -33.18
CA GLY A 366 21.54 -44.59 -31.72
C GLY A 366 20.11 -44.56 -31.15
N ARG A 367 19.96 -43.93 -29.97
CA ARG A 367 18.68 -43.80 -29.25
C ARG A 367 18.05 -42.43 -29.33
N THR A 368 18.78 -41.40 -29.75
CA THR A 368 18.30 -40.02 -29.83
C THR A 368 18.38 -39.54 -31.26
N GLY A 369 17.26 -39.07 -31.80
CA GLY A 369 17.16 -38.61 -33.19
C GLY A 369 16.43 -37.29 -33.33
N ARG A 370 16.53 -36.71 -34.51
CA ARG A 370 15.79 -35.52 -34.93
C ARG A 370 15.13 -35.82 -36.27
N ILE A 371 13.87 -35.42 -36.41
CA ILE A 371 13.18 -35.37 -37.70
C ILE A 371 12.50 -34.01 -37.83
N ASP A 372 12.77 -33.32 -38.95
CA ASP A 372 12.09 -32.07 -39.26
C ASP A 372 10.76 -32.39 -39.98
N VAL A 373 9.68 -31.77 -39.52
CA VAL A 373 8.30 -32.03 -39.94
C VAL A 373 7.78 -30.80 -40.71
N PRO A 374 7.06 -30.96 -41.83
CA PRO A 374 6.50 -29.81 -42.54
C PRO A 374 5.62 -28.92 -41.65
N ALA A 375 5.67 -27.61 -41.87
CA ALA A 375 4.90 -26.63 -41.12
C ALA A 375 3.43 -26.60 -41.59
N GLY A 376 2.65 -27.61 -41.18
CA GLY A 376 1.21 -27.69 -41.38
C GLY A 376 0.42 -27.86 -40.08
N THR A 377 -0.91 -27.92 -40.20
CA THR A 377 -1.86 -27.98 -39.07
C THR A 377 -2.59 -29.32 -38.96
N GLY A 378 -2.20 -30.33 -39.75
CA GLY A 378 -2.81 -31.65 -39.69
C GLY A 378 -2.42 -32.46 -38.45
N PRO A 379 -3.17 -33.53 -38.14
CA PRO A 379 -2.77 -34.50 -37.13
C PRO A 379 -1.61 -35.34 -37.66
N TYR A 380 -0.40 -35.01 -37.21
CA TYR A 380 0.80 -35.79 -37.51
C TYR A 380 0.91 -37.01 -36.59
N ALA A 381 1.50 -38.09 -37.08
CA ALA A 381 1.91 -39.23 -36.25
C ALA A 381 3.31 -39.70 -36.64
N VAL A 382 4.10 -40.15 -35.66
CA VAL A 382 5.43 -40.74 -35.89
C VAL A 382 5.37 -42.27 -35.76
N THR A 383 5.98 -42.96 -36.71
CA THR A 383 6.23 -44.41 -36.70
C THR A 383 7.72 -44.67 -36.80
N ALA A 384 8.18 -45.78 -36.22
CA ALA A 384 9.60 -46.15 -36.17
C ALA A 384 9.78 -47.62 -36.55
N ALA A 385 10.68 -47.93 -37.48
CA ALA A 385 11.01 -49.27 -37.95
C ALA A 385 12.51 -49.53 -37.76
N ALA A 386 12.88 -50.72 -37.27
CA ALA A 386 14.29 -51.04 -37.03
C ALA A 386 15.04 -51.17 -38.38
N VAL A 387 16.31 -50.74 -38.43
CA VAL A 387 17.15 -50.87 -39.63
C VAL A 387 18.42 -51.67 -39.32
N ALA A 388 18.82 -52.55 -40.23
CA ALA A 388 20.11 -53.24 -40.20
C ALA A 388 20.60 -53.49 -41.64
N GLY A 389 21.52 -52.65 -42.12
CA GLY A 389 21.90 -52.66 -43.54
C GLY A 389 20.70 -52.29 -44.42
N ALA A 390 20.39 -53.12 -45.42
CA ALA A 390 19.24 -52.96 -46.31
C ALA A 390 17.94 -53.59 -45.79
N ALA A 391 17.91 -54.07 -44.53
CA ALA A 391 16.71 -54.62 -43.90
C ALA A 391 15.94 -53.53 -43.15
N THR A 392 14.64 -53.39 -43.44
CA THR A 392 13.71 -52.55 -42.67
C THR A 392 12.65 -53.42 -42.00
N GLY A 393 12.58 -53.33 -40.67
CA GLY A 393 11.61 -54.08 -39.85
C GLY A 393 10.19 -53.55 -39.92
N VAL A 394 9.28 -54.20 -39.20
CA VAL A 394 7.88 -53.74 -39.11
C VAL A 394 7.83 -52.38 -38.38
N PRO A 395 7.09 -51.38 -38.89
CA PRO A 395 6.85 -50.14 -38.17
C PRO A 395 6.13 -50.38 -36.83
N GLY A 396 6.57 -49.69 -35.79
CA GLY A 396 5.86 -49.58 -34.52
C GLY A 396 4.53 -48.83 -34.67
N ALA A 397 3.67 -48.96 -33.66
CA ALA A 397 2.38 -48.26 -33.64
C ALA A 397 2.55 -46.74 -33.80
N PRO A 398 1.70 -46.06 -34.58
CA PRO A 398 1.78 -44.62 -34.79
C PRO A 398 1.53 -43.87 -33.48
N VAL A 399 2.47 -42.99 -33.12
CA VAL A 399 2.40 -42.12 -31.93
C VAL A 399 1.98 -40.71 -32.39
N PRO A 400 0.82 -40.18 -31.96
CA PRO A 400 0.30 -38.90 -32.44
C PRO A 400 1.13 -37.72 -31.93
N LEU A 401 1.64 -36.89 -32.84
CA LEU A 401 2.48 -35.74 -32.52
C LEU A 401 1.65 -34.49 -32.20
N LEU A 402 2.08 -33.73 -31.20
CA LEU A 402 1.53 -32.42 -30.87
C LEU A 402 2.39 -31.34 -31.55
N THR A 403 1.89 -30.71 -32.62
CA THR A 403 2.60 -29.68 -33.39
C THR A 403 2.08 -28.26 -33.17
N ALA A 404 0.87 -28.10 -32.63
CA ALA A 404 0.33 -26.81 -32.22
C ALA A 404 0.64 -26.52 -30.73
N HIS A 405 0.93 -25.27 -30.41
CA HIS A 405 1.23 -24.80 -29.05
C HIS A 405 -0.03 -24.18 -28.39
N PRO A 406 -0.23 -24.32 -27.06
CA PRO A 406 -1.31 -23.60 -26.37
C PRO A 406 -1.03 -22.08 -26.40
N VAL A 407 -2.08 -21.26 -26.39
CA VAL A 407 -1.92 -19.79 -26.34
C VAL A 407 -2.35 -19.29 -24.98
N LEU A 408 -1.41 -18.75 -24.21
CA LEU A 408 -1.70 -18.13 -22.91
C LEU A 408 -2.62 -16.91 -23.07
N VAL A 409 -3.60 -16.80 -22.17
CA VAL A 409 -4.62 -15.74 -22.13
C VAL A 409 -4.51 -14.94 -20.83
N SER A 410 -4.13 -15.57 -19.73
CA SER A 410 -3.76 -14.85 -18.52
C SER A 410 -2.76 -15.60 -17.65
N ALA A 411 -2.07 -14.85 -16.80
CA ALA A 411 -1.29 -15.38 -15.69
C ALA A 411 -1.44 -14.49 -14.45
N ALA A 412 -1.31 -15.07 -13.26
CA ALA A 412 -1.18 -14.31 -12.03
C ALA A 412 -0.16 -14.98 -11.10
N TYR A 413 0.67 -14.18 -10.44
CA TYR A 413 1.65 -14.64 -9.45
C TYR A 413 1.37 -13.96 -8.12
N ASP A 414 1.10 -14.73 -7.07
CA ASP A 414 0.76 -14.19 -5.74
C ASP A 414 1.98 -14.00 -4.81
N GLY A 415 3.18 -14.34 -5.28
CA GLY A 415 4.43 -14.37 -4.50
C GLY A 415 4.88 -15.81 -4.20
N THR A 416 3.96 -16.77 -4.17
CA THR A 416 4.22 -18.18 -3.87
C THR A 416 3.81 -19.14 -4.99
N THR A 417 2.73 -18.85 -5.69
CA THR A 417 2.13 -19.72 -6.70
C THR A 417 1.86 -18.92 -7.97
N VAL A 418 2.18 -19.51 -9.13
CA VAL A 418 1.83 -18.98 -10.45
C VAL A 418 0.61 -19.73 -10.94
N THR A 419 -0.45 -19.00 -11.24
CA THR A 419 -1.64 -19.50 -11.93
C THR A 419 -1.63 -19.01 -13.38
N ALA A 420 -2.14 -19.81 -14.31
CA ALA A 420 -2.23 -19.44 -15.72
C ALA A 420 -3.47 -20.03 -16.40
N ARG A 421 -3.90 -19.39 -17.49
CA ARG A 421 -4.99 -19.81 -18.38
C ARG A 421 -4.58 -19.71 -19.84
N TRP A 422 -5.07 -20.62 -20.67
CA TRP A 422 -4.77 -20.69 -22.11
C TRP A 422 -5.95 -21.23 -22.91
N THR A 423 -5.92 -21.02 -24.23
CA THR A 423 -6.74 -21.78 -25.18
C THR A 423 -6.03 -23.08 -25.56
N GLU A 424 -6.81 -24.15 -25.72
CA GLU A 424 -6.29 -25.46 -26.16
C GLU A 424 -5.77 -25.39 -27.61
N PRO A 425 -4.64 -26.06 -27.94
CA PRO A 425 -4.17 -26.18 -29.31
C PRO A 425 -4.96 -27.24 -30.10
N ALA A 426 -4.85 -27.17 -31.43
CA ALA A 426 -5.31 -28.24 -32.31
C ALA A 426 -4.65 -29.57 -31.94
N GLY A 427 -5.42 -30.67 -31.99
CA GLY A 427 -4.99 -32.00 -31.58
C GLY A 427 -5.28 -32.38 -30.12
N SER A 428 -5.83 -31.46 -29.31
CA SER A 428 -6.37 -31.71 -27.95
C SER A 428 -5.48 -32.59 -27.06
N PRO A 429 -4.38 -32.04 -26.50
CA PRO A 429 -3.49 -32.73 -25.57
C PRO A 429 -4.22 -33.42 -24.41
N ALA A 430 -3.82 -34.66 -24.09
CA ALA A 430 -4.45 -35.45 -23.02
C ALA A 430 -4.20 -34.88 -21.61
N ALA A 431 -3.10 -34.14 -21.45
CA ALA A 431 -2.76 -33.37 -20.26
C ALA A 431 -1.93 -32.13 -20.65
N TYR A 432 -1.71 -31.23 -19.69
CA TYR A 432 -0.83 -30.08 -19.86
C TYR A 432 0.22 -30.06 -18.76
N ARG A 433 1.38 -29.46 -19.05
CA ARG A 433 2.44 -29.19 -18.08
C ARG A 433 2.73 -27.70 -18.06
N LEU A 434 2.46 -27.08 -16.92
CA LEU A 434 2.79 -25.68 -16.66
C LEU A 434 4.24 -25.60 -16.18
N ARG A 435 5.01 -24.62 -16.65
CA ARG A 435 6.40 -24.39 -16.25
C ARG A 435 6.62 -22.92 -15.93
N VAL A 436 7.42 -22.65 -14.91
CA VAL A 436 7.95 -21.32 -14.61
C VAL A 436 9.46 -21.35 -14.77
N LEU A 437 9.99 -20.38 -15.49
CA LEU A 437 11.39 -20.27 -15.87
C LEU A 437 11.99 -18.98 -15.30
N SER A 438 13.23 -19.04 -14.82
CA SER A 438 14.04 -17.87 -14.44
C SER A 438 15.35 -17.93 -15.22
N GLY A 439 15.71 -16.86 -15.94
CA GLY A 439 16.92 -16.86 -16.78
C GLY A 439 16.96 -17.95 -17.87
N GLY A 440 15.82 -18.54 -18.23
CA GLY A 440 15.70 -19.71 -19.13
C GLY A 440 15.81 -21.08 -18.44
N VAL A 441 16.12 -21.14 -17.15
CA VAL A 441 16.12 -22.39 -16.35
C VAL A 441 14.72 -22.61 -15.78
N VAL A 442 14.16 -23.82 -15.93
CA VAL A 442 12.88 -24.19 -15.29
C VAL A 442 13.07 -24.25 -13.77
N VAL A 443 12.45 -23.32 -13.05
CA VAL A 443 12.49 -23.24 -11.57
C VAL A 443 11.32 -23.97 -10.91
N ALA A 444 10.20 -24.13 -11.62
CA ALA A 444 9.06 -24.91 -11.14
C ALA A 444 8.27 -25.54 -12.29
N THR A 445 7.63 -26.68 -12.04
CA THR A 445 6.70 -27.30 -12.99
C THR A 445 5.61 -28.09 -12.27
N ALA A 446 4.40 -28.10 -12.85
CA ALA A 446 3.26 -28.86 -12.37
C ALA A 446 2.45 -29.46 -13.54
N PRO A 447 1.77 -30.61 -13.34
CA PRO A 447 0.67 -31.01 -14.21
C PRO A 447 -0.49 -30.00 -14.11
N ALA A 448 -1.22 -29.81 -15.20
CA ALA A 448 -2.32 -28.85 -15.28
C ALA A 448 -3.57 -29.42 -15.96
N GLY A 449 -4.71 -28.75 -15.75
CA GLY A 449 -5.97 -29.04 -16.43
C GLY A 449 -5.97 -28.56 -17.89
N SER A 450 -7.10 -28.68 -18.60
CA SER A 450 -7.09 -28.50 -20.06
C SER A 450 -6.87 -27.05 -20.53
N THR A 451 -7.39 -26.08 -19.77
CA THR A 451 -7.34 -24.63 -20.09
C THR A 451 -6.75 -23.77 -18.97
N SER A 452 -6.35 -24.37 -17.85
CA SER A 452 -5.75 -23.66 -16.72
C SER A 452 -4.94 -24.56 -15.79
N GLY A 453 -4.03 -23.96 -15.03
CA GLY A 453 -3.20 -24.65 -14.04
C GLY A 453 -2.61 -23.70 -13.01
N ALA A 454 -2.03 -24.30 -11.97
CA ALA A 454 -1.29 -23.63 -10.91
C ALA A 454 0.02 -24.37 -10.63
N VAL A 455 1.08 -23.66 -10.26
CA VAL A 455 2.38 -24.22 -9.89
C VAL A 455 3.01 -23.39 -8.78
N ASP A 456 3.41 -24.06 -7.69
CA ASP A 456 4.12 -23.43 -6.58
C ASP A 456 5.57 -23.14 -6.99
N VAL A 457 6.00 -21.89 -6.82
CA VAL A 457 7.33 -21.41 -7.20
C VAL A 457 8.13 -21.10 -5.94
N ARG A 458 8.64 -22.16 -5.29
CA ARG A 458 9.65 -22.01 -4.23
C ARG A 458 10.99 -21.65 -4.86
N VAL A 459 11.40 -20.39 -4.70
CA VAL A 459 12.74 -19.94 -5.05
C VAL A 459 13.56 -19.89 -3.76
N ASP A 460 14.40 -20.91 -3.55
CA ASP A 460 15.29 -20.99 -2.39
C ASP A 460 16.51 -20.07 -2.57
N GLY A 461 16.27 -18.75 -2.61
CA GLY A 461 17.27 -17.71 -2.81
C GLY A 461 16.69 -16.37 -3.28
N GLU A 462 17.50 -15.32 -3.26
CA GLU A 462 17.13 -14.03 -3.84
C GLU A 462 16.98 -14.16 -5.38
N LEU A 463 15.89 -13.59 -5.94
CA LEU A 463 15.54 -13.72 -7.36
C LEU A 463 16.53 -12.97 -8.26
N VAL A 464 17.57 -13.65 -8.71
CA VAL A 464 18.61 -13.12 -9.61
C VAL A 464 17.99 -12.57 -10.90
N ASP A 465 17.99 -11.25 -11.03
CA ASP A 465 17.58 -10.44 -12.19
C ASP A 465 16.26 -10.82 -12.90
N GLY A 466 15.23 -11.03 -12.10
CA GLY A 466 14.01 -10.22 -12.25
C GLY A 466 13.08 -10.49 -13.45
N ARG A 467 13.21 -11.62 -14.17
CA ARG A 467 12.21 -12.08 -15.14
C ARG A 467 11.86 -13.55 -14.96
N LEU A 468 10.87 -13.82 -14.09
CA LEU A 468 10.13 -15.06 -14.19
C LEU A 468 9.26 -15.04 -15.46
N ILE A 469 9.22 -16.16 -16.16
CA ILE A 469 8.42 -16.38 -17.36
C ILE A 469 7.58 -17.63 -17.12
N VAL A 470 6.30 -17.60 -17.50
CA VAL A 470 5.45 -18.80 -17.54
C VAL A 470 5.30 -19.29 -18.98
N ASP A 471 5.40 -20.61 -19.16
CA ASP A 471 4.97 -21.29 -20.38
C ASP A 471 4.18 -22.57 -20.06
N VAL A 472 3.46 -23.07 -21.06
CA VAL A 472 2.69 -24.30 -20.97
C VAL A 472 2.90 -25.17 -22.22
N THR A 473 3.15 -26.46 -22.01
CA THR A 473 3.27 -27.48 -23.06
C THR A 473 2.12 -28.47 -22.97
N GLY A 474 1.51 -28.83 -24.10
CA GLY A 474 0.60 -29.99 -24.18
C GLY A 474 1.37 -31.31 -24.07
N VAL A 475 0.77 -32.32 -23.46
CA VAL A 475 1.37 -33.65 -23.26
C VAL A 475 0.35 -34.75 -23.59
N THR A 476 0.74 -35.72 -24.42
CA THR A 476 -0.07 -36.90 -24.77
C THR A 476 0.80 -38.15 -24.73
N GLY A 477 0.72 -38.91 -23.62
CA GLY A 477 1.57 -40.09 -23.41
C GLY A 477 3.07 -39.72 -23.43
N PRO A 478 3.90 -40.31 -24.30
CA PRO A 478 5.32 -39.98 -24.45
C PRO A 478 5.58 -38.66 -25.23
N VAL A 479 4.53 -37.99 -25.70
CA VAL A 479 4.66 -36.82 -26.59
C VAL A 479 4.53 -35.52 -25.81
N VAL A 480 5.47 -34.61 -26.03
CA VAL A 480 5.44 -33.23 -25.52
C VAL A 480 5.37 -32.27 -26.71
N GLY A 481 4.30 -31.50 -26.78
CA GLY A 481 4.11 -30.48 -27.81
C GLY A 481 4.91 -29.20 -27.56
N PRO A 482 4.98 -28.29 -28.54
CA PRO A 482 5.71 -27.04 -28.40
C PRO A 482 5.11 -26.19 -27.27
N ALA A 483 5.98 -25.47 -26.57
CA ALA A 483 5.58 -24.55 -25.52
C ALA A 483 4.79 -23.37 -26.11
N SER A 484 3.87 -22.84 -25.32
CA SER A 484 3.25 -21.54 -25.56
C SER A 484 4.31 -20.45 -25.74
N GLY A 485 3.95 -19.36 -26.42
CA GLY A 485 4.76 -18.13 -26.37
C GLY A 485 5.05 -17.73 -24.92
N PRO A 486 6.32 -17.42 -24.56
CA PRO A 486 6.71 -17.15 -23.18
C PRO A 486 6.04 -15.87 -22.67
N LEU A 487 5.32 -15.96 -21.54
CA LEU A 487 4.64 -14.82 -20.93
C LEU A 487 5.41 -14.32 -19.70
N PRO A 488 6.02 -13.11 -19.74
CA PRO A 488 6.71 -12.55 -18.59
C PRO A 488 5.76 -12.27 -17.43
N LEU A 489 6.15 -12.69 -16.22
CA LEU A 489 5.39 -12.45 -15.00
C LEU A 489 5.79 -11.12 -14.34
N VAL A 490 4.82 -10.46 -13.72
CA VAL A 490 5.08 -9.33 -12.82
C VAL A 490 5.48 -9.90 -11.46
N THR A 491 6.77 -9.86 -11.14
CA THR A 491 7.32 -10.52 -9.93
C THR A 491 7.36 -9.65 -8.68
N ARG A 492 7.16 -8.33 -8.83
CA ARG A 492 7.30 -7.35 -7.73
C ARG A 492 6.03 -6.55 -7.56
N ALA A 493 5.55 -6.46 -6.32
CA ALA A 493 4.42 -5.61 -5.95
C ALA A 493 4.79 -4.11 -6.02
N PRO A 494 3.86 -3.23 -6.41
CA PRO A 494 3.99 -1.79 -6.22
C PRO A 494 4.11 -1.43 -4.72
N ARG A 495 5.11 -0.61 -4.37
CA ARG A 495 5.28 -0.11 -3.01
C ARG A 495 4.48 1.18 -2.83
N VAL A 496 3.54 1.22 -1.87
CA VAL A 496 2.87 2.47 -1.45
C VAL A 496 3.91 3.45 -0.89
N THR A 497 3.81 4.71 -1.30
CA THR A 497 4.80 5.77 -1.01
C THR A 497 4.23 6.94 -0.22
N ALA A 498 2.93 7.19 -0.30
CA ALA A 498 2.24 8.19 0.52
C ALA A 498 0.73 7.92 0.56
N ALA A 499 0.10 8.24 1.69
CA ALA A 499 -1.34 8.37 1.86
C ALA A 499 -1.65 9.73 2.52
N ALA A 500 -2.26 10.64 1.78
CA ALA A 500 -2.52 12.00 2.26
C ALA A 500 -4.00 12.36 2.14
N THR A 501 -4.67 12.51 3.27
CA THR A 501 -5.99 13.15 3.30
C THR A 501 -5.83 14.65 3.03
N ASP A 502 -6.60 15.16 2.07
CA ASP A 502 -6.73 16.60 1.87
C ASP A 502 -7.56 17.22 3.00
N PRO A 503 -7.08 18.30 3.66
CA PRO A 503 -7.74 18.84 4.85
C PRO A 503 -9.07 19.55 4.56
N ALA A 504 -9.34 19.96 3.32
CA ALA A 504 -10.55 20.69 2.94
C ALA A 504 -11.68 19.78 2.44
N THR A 505 -11.33 18.68 1.76
CA THR A 505 -12.28 17.73 1.17
C THR A 505 -12.46 16.45 1.97
N GLY A 506 -11.51 16.09 2.85
CA GLY A 506 -11.51 14.82 3.57
C GLY A 506 -11.18 13.58 2.69
N THR A 507 -10.90 13.77 1.41
CA THR A 507 -10.54 12.70 0.46
C THR A 507 -9.08 12.30 0.65
N THR A 508 -8.78 11.00 0.70
CA THR A 508 -7.40 10.50 0.85
C THR A 508 -6.84 10.01 -0.46
N ALA A 509 -5.92 10.79 -1.02
CA ALA A 509 -5.12 10.38 -2.17
C ALA A 509 -4.02 9.43 -1.69
N VAL A 510 -4.01 8.20 -2.21
CA VAL A 510 -2.96 7.22 -1.94
C VAL A 510 -2.16 7.00 -3.21
N ALA A 511 -0.83 7.02 -3.11
CA ALA A 511 0.09 6.93 -4.25
C ALA A 511 1.17 5.87 -4.01
N TRP A 512 1.61 5.20 -5.08
CA TRP A 512 2.61 4.14 -5.05
C TRP A 512 3.64 4.27 -6.17
N GLN A 513 4.77 3.59 -6.00
CA GLN A 513 5.78 3.48 -7.04
C GLN A 513 5.22 2.73 -8.25
N ALA A 514 5.21 3.38 -9.41
CA ALA A 514 4.78 2.78 -10.67
C ALA A 514 5.66 1.57 -11.03
N THR A 515 5.03 0.51 -11.55
CA THR A 515 5.72 -0.73 -11.95
C THR A 515 5.97 -0.75 -13.44
N THR A 516 7.21 -1.03 -13.85
CA THR A 516 7.63 -0.99 -15.25
C THR A 516 6.80 -1.93 -16.13
N GLY A 517 6.15 -1.38 -17.15
CA GLY A 517 5.30 -2.11 -18.08
C GLY A 517 3.84 -2.30 -17.62
N ALA A 518 3.49 -1.95 -16.39
CA ALA A 518 2.11 -2.02 -15.90
C ALA A 518 1.20 -1.04 -16.66
N THR A 519 0.06 -1.55 -17.12
CA THR A 519 -1.00 -0.79 -17.80
C THR A 519 -2.11 -0.35 -16.84
N SER A 520 -2.21 -1.03 -15.70
CA SER A 520 -3.19 -0.78 -14.65
C SER A 520 -2.72 -1.39 -13.32
N TYR A 521 -3.49 -1.16 -12.25
CA TYR A 521 -3.25 -1.69 -10.92
C TYR A 521 -4.57 -2.20 -10.33
N LEU A 522 -4.48 -3.18 -9.42
CA LEU A 522 -5.56 -3.59 -8.55
C LEU A 522 -5.25 -3.11 -7.13
N VAL A 523 -6.20 -2.45 -6.49
CA VAL A 523 -6.11 -1.99 -5.10
C VAL A 523 -7.07 -2.81 -4.25
N GLN A 524 -6.54 -3.62 -3.35
CA GLN A 524 -7.30 -4.36 -2.34
C GLN A 524 -7.35 -3.53 -1.06
N ALA A 525 -8.55 -3.18 -0.59
CA ALA A 525 -8.74 -2.62 0.73
C ALA A 525 -8.73 -3.72 1.80
N PHE A 526 -8.31 -3.37 3.01
CA PHE A 526 -8.33 -4.22 4.19
C PHE A 526 -8.95 -3.46 5.36
N ARG A 527 -9.63 -4.20 6.23
CA ARG A 527 -10.24 -3.73 7.47
C ARG A 527 -10.03 -4.76 8.57
N ASP A 528 -9.59 -4.34 9.75
CA ASP A 528 -9.30 -5.23 10.89
C ASP A 528 -8.38 -6.41 10.49
N GLY A 529 -7.35 -6.12 9.67
CA GLY A 529 -6.45 -7.11 9.06
C GLY A 529 -7.04 -8.02 7.95
N LEU A 530 -8.35 -8.02 7.71
CA LEU A 530 -9.05 -8.85 6.72
C LEU A 530 -9.28 -8.10 5.41
N ARG A 531 -9.48 -8.81 4.28
CA ARG A 531 -9.81 -8.17 2.98
C ARG A 531 -11.22 -7.57 3.01
N ASP A 532 -11.32 -6.31 2.63
CA ASP A 532 -12.58 -5.55 2.57
C ASP A 532 -12.99 -5.35 1.10
N GLY A 533 -13.94 -6.17 0.65
CA GLY A 533 -14.44 -6.17 -0.73
C GLY A 533 -13.48 -6.73 -1.79
N GLU A 534 -13.93 -6.65 -3.05
CA GLU A 534 -13.15 -7.07 -4.23
C GLU A 534 -12.11 -6.01 -4.65
N PRO A 535 -10.97 -6.40 -5.24
CA PRO A 535 -9.94 -5.44 -5.69
C PRO A 535 -10.45 -4.45 -6.74
N ARG A 536 -10.25 -3.15 -6.48
CA ARG A 536 -10.62 -2.06 -7.39
C ARG A 536 -9.54 -1.85 -8.45
N ALA A 537 -9.90 -1.92 -9.73
CA ALA A 537 -9.01 -1.59 -10.84
C ALA A 537 -8.84 -0.08 -11.03
N VAL A 538 -7.61 0.37 -11.26
CA VAL A 538 -7.24 1.76 -11.59
C VAL A 538 -6.13 1.80 -12.65
N THR A 539 -6.04 2.87 -13.45
CA THR A 539 -5.04 3.01 -14.52
C THR A 539 -3.82 3.85 -14.12
N THR A 540 -3.95 4.69 -13.09
CA THR A 540 -2.90 5.56 -12.55
C THR A 540 -2.19 4.91 -11.35
N PRO A 541 -0.92 5.27 -11.05
CA PRO A 541 -0.20 4.83 -9.85
C PRO A 541 -0.66 5.56 -8.56
N CYS A 542 -1.94 5.94 -8.51
CA CYS A 542 -2.60 6.61 -7.41
C CYS A 542 -4.11 6.40 -7.49
N CYS A 543 -4.80 6.45 -6.34
CA CYS A 543 -6.25 6.43 -6.25
C CYS A 543 -6.78 7.18 -5.03
N ASP A 544 -8.02 7.63 -5.11
CA ASP A 544 -8.75 8.22 -3.97
C ASP A 544 -9.48 7.15 -3.15
N VAL A 545 -9.35 7.27 -1.83
CA VAL A 545 -9.96 6.43 -0.79
C VAL A 545 -10.64 7.32 0.24
N THR A 546 -11.83 6.94 0.69
CA THR A 546 -12.51 7.57 1.84
C THR A 546 -12.14 6.81 3.11
N LEU A 547 -11.51 7.49 4.08
CA LEU A 547 -11.18 6.89 5.38
C LEU A 547 -12.35 7.04 6.35
N THR A 548 -12.72 5.95 7.03
CA THR A 548 -13.56 6.02 8.23
C THR A 548 -12.68 6.37 9.43
N PRO A 549 -12.96 7.46 10.17
CA PRO A 549 -12.21 7.81 11.37
C PRO A 549 -12.11 6.67 12.39
N GLY A 550 -10.90 6.36 12.83
CA GLY A 550 -10.61 5.37 13.87
C GLY A 550 -10.71 3.89 13.48
N ALA A 551 -11.04 3.54 12.24
CA ALA A 551 -11.04 2.15 11.78
C ALA A 551 -9.61 1.61 11.56
N ASP A 552 -9.31 0.35 11.83
CA ASP A 552 -8.08 -0.26 11.30
C ASP A 552 -8.27 -0.50 9.79
N ALA A 553 -7.54 0.26 8.97
CA ALA A 553 -7.67 0.22 7.52
C ALA A 553 -6.29 0.23 6.84
N ALA A 554 -6.13 -0.65 5.86
CA ALA A 554 -4.91 -0.75 5.05
C ALA A 554 -5.25 -0.96 3.57
N ILE A 555 -4.28 -0.76 2.68
CA ILE A 555 -4.39 -1.21 1.29
C ILE A 555 -3.19 -2.04 0.86
N ALA A 556 -3.42 -3.03 -0.01
CA ALA A 556 -2.37 -3.60 -0.83
C ALA A 556 -2.62 -3.26 -2.31
N VAL A 557 -1.54 -3.12 -3.07
CA VAL A 557 -1.60 -2.87 -4.51
C VAL A 557 -0.91 -4.01 -5.24
N ALA A 558 -1.50 -4.45 -6.36
CA ALA A 558 -0.88 -5.33 -7.35
C ALA A 558 -0.80 -4.61 -8.70
N ALA A 559 0.27 -4.83 -9.46
CA ALA A 559 0.41 -4.31 -10.82
C ALA A 559 -0.18 -5.28 -11.86
N VAL A 560 -0.79 -4.72 -12.91
CA VAL A 560 -1.39 -5.48 -14.02
C VAL A 560 -0.79 -5.03 -15.34
N VAL A 561 -0.40 -6.00 -16.17
CA VAL A 561 0.10 -5.82 -17.54
C VAL A 561 -0.90 -6.48 -18.49
N SER A 562 -1.68 -5.67 -19.21
CA SER A 562 -2.64 -6.14 -20.20
C SER A 562 -2.20 -5.78 -21.62
N THR A 563 -2.14 -6.78 -22.50
CA THR A 563 -2.08 -6.60 -23.96
C THR A 563 -3.48 -6.76 -24.56
N THR A 564 -3.59 -6.74 -25.89
CA THR A 564 -4.86 -7.05 -26.59
C THR A 564 -5.33 -8.50 -26.45
N THR A 565 -4.46 -9.42 -26.01
CA THR A 565 -4.74 -10.87 -25.93
C THR A 565 -4.37 -11.53 -24.61
N THR A 566 -3.55 -10.88 -23.78
CA THR A 566 -3.05 -11.45 -22.51
C THR A 566 -3.21 -10.47 -21.35
N THR A 567 -3.44 -10.97 -20.14
CA THR A 567 -3.36 -10.16 -18.90
C THR A 567 -2.54 -10.87 -17.84
N VAL A 568 -1.55 -10.17 -17.30
CA VAL A 568 -0.65 -10.64 -16.23
C VAL A 568 -0.85 -9.81 -14.98
N THR A 569 -1.18 -10.45 -13.86
CA THR A 569 -1.31 -9.80 -12.55
C THR A 569 -0.14 -10.20 -11.65
N GLY A 570 0.55 -9.21 -11.08
CA GLY A 570 1.61 -9.43 -10.08
C GLY A 570 1.08 -9.64 -8.66
N PRO A 571 1.99 -9.87 -7.70
CA PRO A 571 1.60 -10.03 -6.31
C PRO A 571 1.03 -8.73 -5.75
N PHE A 572 0.11 -8.87 -4.80
CA PHE A 572 -0.23 -7.78 -3.89
C PHE A 572 0.95 -7.55 -2.95
N GLY A 573 1.27 -6.28 -2.67
CA GLY A 573 2.24 -5.93 -1.63
C GLY A 573 1.72 -6.21 -0.22
N ASP A 574 2.57 -6.04 0.79
CA ASP A 574 2.14 -6.04 2.19
C ASP A 574 1.06 -4.95 2.42
N PRO A 575 0.03 -5.20 3.25
CA PRO A 575 -0.98 -4.20 3.56
C PRO A 575 -0.37 -2.95 4.19
N TYR A 576 -0.43 -1.83 3.48
CA TYR A 576 0.05 -0.53 3.93
C TYR A 576 -1.00 0.13 4.83
N PRO A 577 -0.73 0.32 6.13
CA PRO A 577 -1.73 0.78 7.09
C PRO A 577 -1.92 2.30 7.01
N LEU A 578 -3.15 2.73 6.76
CA LEU A 578 -3.50 4.13 6.51
C LEU A 578 -3.67 4.89 7.85
N PRO A 579 -3.37 6.21 7.89
CA PRO A 579 -3.61 7.02 9.08
C PRO A 579 -5.11 7.33 9.21
N THR A 580 -5.88 6.49 9.91
CA THR A 580 -7.34 6.70 10.12
C THR A 580 -7.68 7.50 11.37
N ALA A 581 -6.73 7.74 12.25
CA ALA A 581 -6.99 8.39 13.53
C ALA A 581 -7.23 9.92 13.37
N GLN A 582 -8.32 10.40 13.96
CA GLN A 582 -8.83 11.77 13.81
C GLN A 582 -8.61 12.57 15.11
N PRO A 583 -7.85 13.68 15.11
CA PRO A 583 -7.70 14.54 16.28
C PRO A 583 -9.01 15.22 16.70
N VAL A 584 -9.13 15.49 18.01
CA VAL A 584 -10.20 16.33 18.58
C VAL A 584 -9.59 17.67 18.99
N VAL A 585 -10.02 18.76 18.34
CA VAL A 585 -9.59 20.12 18.69
C VAL A 585 -10.16 20.49 20.07
N ALA A 586 -9.27 20.93 20.97
CA ALA A 586 -9.57 21.31 22.34
C ALA A 586 -9.70 22.83 22.51
N ARG A 587 -8.92 23.61 21.76
CA ARG A 587 -8.99 25.09 21.77
C ARG A 587 -8.52 25.66 20.43
N VAL A 588 -9.10 26.80 20.06
CA VAL A 588 -8.62 27.67 18.98
C VAL A 588 -8.52 29.09 19.54
N ALA A 589 -7.44 29.79 19.19
CA ALA A 589 -7.28 31.23 19.38
C ALA A 589 -6.62 31.81 18.12
N PHE A 590 -7.10 32.95 17.64
CA PHE A 590 -6.58 33.60 16.44
C PHE A 590 -6.53 35.12 16.63
N ASP A 591 -5.35 35.72 16.61
CA ASP A 591 -5.11 37.13 16.97
C ASP A 591 -5.27 38.15 15.84
N GLY A 592 -5.70 37.70 14.66
CA GLY A 592 -5.73 38.51 13.44
C GLY A 592 -4.43 38.45 12.63
N ALA A 593 -3.48 37.59 13.00
CA ALA A 593 -2.33 37.19 12.18
C ALA A 593 -1.93 35.73 12.43
N ASP A 594 -1.78 35.32 13.70
CA ASP A 594 -1.37 33.97 14.10
C ASP A 594 -2.52 33.17 14.73
N ALA A 595 -2.66 31.91 14.31
CA ALA A 595 -3.59 30.94 14.88
C ALA A 595 -2.85 29.99 15.82
N THR A 596 -3.24 29.96 17.09
CA THR A 596 -2.83 28.95 18.07
C THR A 596 -3.95 27.94 18.25
N VAL A 597 -3.67 26.68 17.93
CA VAL A 597 -4.64 25.57 17.95
C VAL A 597 -4.09 24.49 18.86
N SER A 598 -4.95 23.93 19.73
CA SER A 598 -4.59 22.77 20.55
C SER A 598 -5.63 21.65 20.46
N TRP A 599 -5.20 20.40 20.72
CA TRP A 599 -5.97 19.18 20.51
C TRP A 599 -5.66 18.11 21.56
N LEU A 600 -6.56 17.13 21.69
CA LEU A 600 -6.30 15.92 22.45
C LEU A 600 -5.28 15.03 21.71
N PRO A 601 -4.29 14.44 22.40
CA PRO A 601 -3.29 13.60 21.77
C PRO A 601 -3.92 12.35 21.16
N VAL A 602 -3.34 11.90 20.05
CA VAL A 602 -3.77 10.75 19.25
C VAL A 602 -2.68 9.68 19.32
N GLU A 603 -3.05 8.46 19.69
CA GLU A 603 -2.12 7.33 19.78
C GLU A 603 -1.52 6.98 18.41
N GLY A 604 -0.24 6.59 18.39
CA GLY A 604 0.49 6.27 17.15
C GLY A 604 0.83 7.45 16.24
N ALA A 605 0.38 8.68 16.56
CA ALA A 605 0.69 9.86 15.77
C ALA A 605 2.16 10.27 15.89
N THR A 606 2.85 10.35 14.77
CA THR A 606 4.27 10.78 14.66
C THR A 606 4.45 12.31 14.64
N GLY A 607 3.34 13.05 14.64
CA GLY A 607 3.24 14.50 14.56
C GLY A 607 1.86 14.92 14.13
N TYR A 608 1.65 16.23 13.95
CA TYR A 608 0.35 16.80 13.58
C TYR A 608 0.50 17.90 12.53
N ARG A 609 -0.58 18.15 11.79
CA ARG A 609 -0.74 19.32 10.94
C ARG A 609 -2.03 20.05 11.29
N ALA A 610 -1.94 21.30 11.72
CA ALA A 610 -3.09 22.19 11.81
C ALA A 610 -3.19 23.00 10.50
N THR A 611 -4.39 23.14 9.93
CA THR A 611 -4.61 23.89 8.68
C THR A 611 -5.82 24.81 8.84
N ALA A 612 -5.62 26.11 8.61
CA ALA A 612 -6.70 27.08 8.48
C ALA A 612 -7.28 27.02 7.06
N LEU A 613 -8.61 27.02 6.98
CA LEU A 613 -9.39 26.79 5.77
C LEU A 613 -10.42 27.91 5.57
N ALA A 614 -10.43 28.48 4.37
CA ALA A 614 -11.55 29.22 3.80
C ALA A 614 -11.91 28.56 2.46
N ALA A 615 -12.23 29.33 1.42
CA ALA A 615 -12.37 28.81 0.05
C ALA A 615 -11.11 28.12 -0.51
N ARG A 616 -9.95 28.30 0.16
CA ARG A 616 -8.67 27.58 0.00
C ARG A 616 -8.00 27.48 1.37
N SER A 617 -6.91 26.71 1.48
CA SER A 617 -6.03 26.79 2.66
C SER A 617 -5.49 28.21 2.81
N ALA A 618 -5.64 28.78 4.01
CA ALA A 618 -5.20 30.12 4.37
C ALA A 618 -3.94 30.13 5.26
N GLY A 619 -3.49 28.96 5.72
CA GLY A 619 -2.29 28.78 6.52
C GLY A 619 -2.21 27.35 7.06
N SER A 620 -1.01 26.86 7.39
CA SER A 620 -0.89 25.58 8.12
C SER A 620 0.39 25.47 8.95
N GLY A 621 0.25 25.05 10.21
CA GLY A 621 1.35 24.69 11.10
C GLY A 621 1.61 23.18 11.14
N ARG A 622 2.83 22.77 11.47
CA ARG A 622 3.19 21.38 11.81
C ARG A 622 3.71 21.31 13.24
N ALA A 623 3.33 20.26 13.96
CA ALA A 623 3.79 19.96 15.30
C ALA A 623 4.49 18.59 15.35
N PRO A 624 5.53 18.41 16.19
CA PRO A 624 6.22 17.13 16.35
C PRO A 624 5.37 16.10 17.11
N VAL A 625 5.86 14.86 17.19
CA VAL A 625 5.31 13.82 18.08
C VAL A 625 5.15 14.33 19.51
N GLY A 626 4.04 13.98 20.16
CA GLY A 626 3.73 14.36 21.55
C GLY A 626 3.29 15.81 21.75
N ALA A 627 3.41 16.69 20.76
CA ALA A 627 2.88 18.06 20.85
C ALA A 627 1.35 18.08 20.72
N THR A 628 0.70 18.87 21.58
CA THR A 628 -0.76 19.05 21.62
C THR A 628 -1.20 20.47 21.25
N GLU A 629 -0.28 21.33 20.82
CA GLU A 629 -0.54 22.72 20.42
C GLU A 629 0.42 23.16 19.29
N VAL A 630 -0.01 24.06 18.41
CA VAL A 630 0.85 24.76 17.44
C VAL A 630 0.33 26.16 17.14
N THR A 631 1.24 27.10 16.94
CA THR A 631 0.98 28.46 16.46
C THR A 631 1.48 28.61 15.01
N PHE A 632 0.67 29.22 14.13
CA PHE A 632 1.05 29.48 12.73
C PHE A 632 0.30 30.66 12.11
N ALA A 633 0.96 31.38 11.20
CA ALA A 633 0.37 32.52 10.50
C ALA A 633 -0.77 32.11 9.55
N VAL A 634 -1.77 32.98 9.41
CA VAL A 634 -2.91 32.82 8.50
C VAL A 634 -3.05 34.06 7.62
N ASP A 635 -3.04 33.85 6.31
CA ASP A 635 -3.28 34.86 5.28
C ASP A 635 -4.78 35.24 5.25
N THR A 636 -5.22 36.10 6.17
CA THR A 636 -6.61 36.52 6.26
C THR A 636 -6.99 37.56 5.21
N MET A 637 -7.80 37.13 4.24
CA MET A 637 -8.67 38.01 3.46
C MET A 637 -9.88 38.45 4.30
N ALA A 638 -10.21 39.75 4.27
CA ALA A 638 -11.35 40.30 4.98
C ALA A 638 -12.69 39.65 4.52
N GLY A 639 -13.58 39.37 5.48
CA GLY A 639 -14.92 38.86 5.20
C GLY A 639 -15.01 37.35 4.89
N GLY A 640 -13.92 36.59 5.03
CA GLY A 640 -13.97 35.13 4.93
C GLY A 640 -14.49 34.46 6.20
N ASP A 641 -15.29 33.40 6.04
CA ASP A 641 -15.55 32.42 7.09
C ASP A 641 -14.37 31.44 7.13
N TYR A 642 -13.57 31.52 8.19
CA TYR A 642 -12.41 30.65 8.39
C TYR A 642 -12.73 29.57 9.42
N THR A 643 -12.39 28.33 9.07
CA THR A 643 -12.35 27.21 10.00
C THR A 643 -10.92 26.70 10.15
N VAL A 644 -10.69 25.84 11.14
CA VAL A 644 -9.41 25.18 11.36
C VAL A 644 -9.64 23.69 11.60
N VAL A 645 -8.76 22.87 11.02
CA VAL A 645 -8.74 21.42 11.19
C VAL A 645 -7.36 20.95 11.61
N VAL A 646 -7.29 19.85 12.35
CA VAL A 646 -6.03 19.20 12.74
C VAL A 646 -6.03 17.76 12.19
N GLN A 647 -4.93 17.36 11.57
CA GLN A 647 -4.68 16.00 11.07
C GLN A 647 -3.56 15.35 11.91
N ALA A 648 -3.73 14.08 12.26
CA ALA A 648 -2.64 13.25 12.76
C ALA A 648 -1.75 12.80 11.60
N LEU A 649 -0.43 12.74 11.81
CA LEU A 649 0.55 12.34 10.80
C LEU A 649 1.18 10.98 11.13
N ARG A 650 1.41 10.15 10.10
CA ARG A 650 2.14 8.87 10.21
C ARG A 650 3.33 8.88 9.23
N GLY A 651 4.46 9.39 9.69
CA GLY A 651 5.62 9.68 8.84
C GLY A 651 5.31 10.83 7.88
N ALA A 652 5.26 10.52 6.58
CA ALA A 652 4.85 11.48 5.55
C ALA A 652 3.32 11.57 5.39
N ASP A 653 2.60 10.55 5.84
CA ASP A 653 1.15 10.40 5.63
C ASP A 653 0.34 11.32 6.53
N ALA A 654 -0.83 11.74 6.06
CA ALA A 654 -1.75 12.60 6.80
C ALA A 654 -3.14 11.95 6.86
N GLY A 655 -3.69 11.82 8.06
CA GLY A 655 -4.99 11.21 8.30
C GLY A 655 -6.18 12.19 8.21
N PRO A 656 -7.40 11.72 8.52
CA PRO A 656 -8.60 12.53 8.38
C PRO A 656 -8.51 13.80 9.23
N PRO A 657 -8.92 14.96 8.67
CA PRO A 657 -9.03 16.19 9.44
C PRO A 657 -10.04 16.02 10.58
N SER A 658 -9.77 16.64 11.72
CA SER A 658 -10.76 16.88 12.76
C SER A 658 -12.04 17.51 12.19
N PRO A 659 -13.19 17.43 12.89
CA PRO A 659 -14.31 18.31 12.59
C PRO A 659 -13.84 19.77 12.52
N PRO A 660 -14.29 20.56 11.53
CA PRO A 660 -13.84 21.94 11.36
C PRO A 660 -14.41 22.82 12.48
N VAL A 661 -13.53 23.53 13.19
CA VAL A 661 -13.88 24.48 14.24
C VAL A 661 -13.70 25.90 13.71
N PRO A 662 -14.59 26.88 14.02
CA PRO A 662 -14.37 28.28 13.64
C PRO A 662 -13.00 28.81 14.11
N LEU A 663 -12.27 29.47 13.21
CA LEU A 663 -10.95 30.06 13.51
C LEU A 663 -11.07 31.18 14.55
N VAL A 664 -12.16 31.96 14.46
CA VAL A 664 -12.55 32.98 15.43
C VAL A 664 -13.72 32.43 16.26
N PRO A 665 -13.50 31.99 17.51
CA PRO A 665 -14.60 31.74 18.43
C PRO A 665 -15.32 33.06 18.78
N GLU A 666 -16.61 32.98 19.13
CA GLU A 666 -17.42 34.18 19.41
C GLU A 666 -16.79 35.01 20.55
N SER A 667 -16.32 36.21 20.20
CA SER A 667 -15.45 37.06 21.04
C SER A 667 -15.98 38.49 21.10
N TRP A 668 -15.50 39.26 22.08
CA TRP A 668 -15.76 40.69 22.18
C TRP A 668 -14.67 41.48 21.44
N PHE A 669 -15.08 42.24 20.43
CA PHE A 669 -14.22 43.15 19.66
C PHE A 669 -14.44 44.59 20.09
N LEU A 670 -13.44 45.43 19.85
CA LEU A 670 -13.46 46.86 20.13
C LEU A 670 -13.60 47.65 18.83
N SER A 671 -14.18 48.84 18.90
CA SER A 671 -14.23 49.77 17.78
C SER A 671 -12.83 50.13 17.28
N ALA A 672 -12.63 50.21 15.96
CA ALA A 672 -11.36 50.64 15.35
C ALA A 672 -11.34 52.13 14.93
N GLY A 673 -12.51 52.77 14.80
CA GLY A 673 -12.63 54.18 14.39
C GLY A 673 -12.52 55.18 15.55
N PRO A 674 -12.21 56.46 15.27
CA PRO A 674 -12.05 57.50 16.29
C PRO A 674 -13.39 57.95 16.90
N ALA A 675 -13.35 58.51 18.11
CA ALA A 675 -14.53 58.95 18.88
C ALA A 675 -15.40 59.99 18.13
N THR A 676 -14.80 60.75 17.21
CA THR A 676 -15.47 61.73 16.35
C THR A 676 -16.45 61.12 15.34
N THR A 677 -16.31 59.83 15.04
CA THR A 677 -17.20 59.09 14.12
C THR A 677 -18.20 58.24 14.90
N ALA A 678 -17.73 57.54 15.93
CA ALA A 678 -18.54 56.78 16.86
C ALA A 678 -17.83 56.73 18.22
N TYR A 679 -18.56 56.95 19.31
CA TYR A 679 -17.97 56.86 20.66
C TYR A 679 -17.48 55.43 20.93
N PRO A 680 -16.32 55.22 21.59
CA PRO A 680 -15.70 53.91 21.77
C PRO A 680 -16.67 52.83 22.24
N TYR A 681 -16.69 51.69 21.53
CA TYR A 681 -17.67 50.63 21.73
C TYR A 681 -17.07 49.23 21.70
N VAL A 682 -17.80 48.30 22.32
CA VAL A 682 -17.48 46.87 22.45
C VAL A 682 -18.66 46.04 21.95
N TYR A 683 -18.39 44.99 21.17
CA TYR A 683 -19.43 44.23 20.49
C TYR A 683 -19.01 42.77 20.24
N THR A 684 -19.99 41.86 20.20
CA THR A 684 -19.73 40.43 19.96
C THR A 684 -19.69 40.12 18.47
N SER A 685 -18.75 39.29 18.02
CA SER A 685 -18.74 38.74 16.66
C SER A 685 -18.09 37.35 16.63
N ALA A 686 -18.31 36.61 15.54
CA ALA A 686 -17.78 35.25 15.31
C ALA A 686 -17.05 35.10 13.96
N GLY A 687 -16.72 36.22 13.29
CA GLY A 687 -16.07 36.24 11.98
C GLY A 687 -14.81 37.11 11.96
N VAL A 688 -13.98 36.92 10.92
CA VAL A 688 -12.72 37.66 10.70
C VAL A 688 -12.95 39.09 10.18
N ALA A 689 -14.14 39.43 9.71
CA ALA A 689 -14.60 40.81 9.60
C ALA A 689 -15.61 41.07 10.72
N PRO A 690 -15.20 41.60 11.89
CA PRO A 690 -16.09 41.74 13.03
C PRO A 690 -17.13 42.85 12.75
N ALA A 691 -18.36 42.45 12.45
CA ALA A 691 -19.49 43.34 12.18
C ALA A 691 -20.54 43.28 13.30
N ALA A 692 -21.23 44.40 13.55
CA ALA A 692 -22.36 44.47 14.48
C ALA A 692 -23.67 44.13 13.75
N GLY A 693 -24.20 42.92 13.98
CA GLY A 693 -25.52 42.47 13.50
C GLY A 693 -26.57 42.45 14.62
N ASP A 694 -27.79 42.04 14.27
CA ASP A 694 -28.85 41.74 15.24
C ASP A 694 -28.38 40.62 16.18
N VAL A 695 -28.48 40.84 17.49
CA VAL A 695 -28.08 39.85 18.51
C VAL A 695 -29.32 39.16 19.05
N THR A 696 -29.33 37.83 19.02
CA THR A 696 -30.42 37.01 19.59
C THR A 696 -29.89 36.10 20.69
N VAL A 697 -30.58 36.08 21.82
CA VAL A 697 -30.14 35.49 23.09
C VAL A 697 -31.25 34.59 23.63
N ALA A 698 -30.91 33.33 23.91
CA ALA A 698 -31.81 32.41 24.61
C ALA A 698 -31.94 32.79 26.09
N LEU A 699 -33.10 32.56 26.70
CA LEU A 699 -33.37 32.88 28.10
C LEU A 699 -34.08 31.71 28.82
N PRO A 700 -33.89 31.56 30.15
CA PRO A 700 -34.66 30.63 30.98
C PRO A 700 -36.19 30.74 30.81
N GLY A 701 -36.69 31.96 30.60
CA GLY A 701 -38.06 32.39 30.87
C GLY A 701 -38.04 33.58 31.84
N LEU A 702 -38.99 34.52 31.72
CA LEU A 702 -39.01 35.77 32.51
C LEU A 702 -39.82 35.69 33.82
N GLY A 703 -40.26 34.48 34.20
CA GLY A 703 -41.18 34.23 35.31
C GLY A 703 -42.36 33.37 34.87
N THR A 704 -43.11 32.83 35.83
CA THR A 704 -44.25 31.92 35.55
C THR A 704 -45.52 32.63 35.08
N SER A 705 -45.57 33.97 35.17
CA SER A 705 -46.73 34.79 34.83
C SER A 705 -46.52 35.65 33.58
N PHE A 706 -45.35 35.56 32.93
CA PHE A 706 -45.05 36.35 31.73
C PHE A 706 -45.88 35.86 30.53
N THR A 707 -46.59 36.77 29.86
CA THR A 707 -47.49 36.41 28.75
C THR A 707 -47.47 37.38 27.57
N GLY A 708 -47.19 36.83 26.38
CA GLY A 708 -47.24 37.56 25.11
C GLY A 708 -45.94 38.34 24.80
N PRO A 709 -45.72 38.69 23.52
CA PRO A 709 -44.48 39.34 23.10
C PRO A 709 -44.44 40.80 23.54
N VAL A 710 -43.24 41.32 23.76
CA VAL A 710 -42.99 42.76 23.97
C VAL A 710 -41.93 43.23 22.99
N GLU A 711 -42.21 44.32 22.29
CA GLU A 711 -41.27 44.97 21.37
C GLU A 711 -41.28 46.49 21.60
N LYS A 712 -40.10 47.08 21.72
CA LYS A 712 -39.84 48.52 21.87
C LYS A 712 -38.57 48.85 21.08
N ASP A 713 -38.76 49.40 19.89
CA ASP A 713 -37.72 49.86 18.96
C ASP A 713 -36.65 48.80 18.64
N ALA A 714 -35.52 48.81 19.36
CA ALA A 714 -34.45 47.84 19.19
C ALA A 714 -34.65 46.54 19.99
N PHE A 715 -35.41 46.56 21.08
CA PHE A 715 -35.55 45.45 22.02
C PHE A 715 -36.85 44.67 21.79
N ARG A 716 -36.74 43.35 21.69
CA ARG A 716 -37.87 42.43 21.53
C ARG A 716 -37.67 41.19 22.38
N VAL A 717 -38.70 40.78 23.11
CA VAL A 717 -38.81 39.41 23.65
C VAL A 717 -40.00 38.69 23.04
N ASP A 718 -39.83 37.41 22.74
CA ASP A 718 -40.87 36.56 22.18
C ASP A 718 -42.01 36.26 23.17
N ALA A 719 -43.10 35.66 22.66
CA ALA A 719 -44.30 35.39 23.44
C ALA A 719 -44.12 34.39 24.60
N SER A 720 -43.04 33.60 24.61
CA SER A 720 -42.69 32.67 25.68
C SER A 720 -41.72 33.24 26.72
N GLY A 721 -41.14 34.42 26.48
CA GLY A 721 -40.12 35.00 27.37
C GLY A 721 -38.76 34.28 27.31
N ARG A 722 -38.47 33.54 26.24
CA ARG A 722 -37.30 32.65 26.10
C ARG A 722 -36.32 33.06 25.01
N THR A 723 -36.67 34.06 24.20
CA THR A 723 -35.81 34.63 23.15
C THR A 723 -35.85 36.15 23.22
N LEU A 724 -34.72 36.76 23.58
CA LEU A 724 -34.47 38.20 23.44
C LEU A 724 -33.78 38.44 22.09
N THR A 725 -34.28 39.38 21.31
CA THR A 725 -33.59 39.94 20.13
C THR A 725 -33.33 41.42 20.38
N VAL A 726 -32.09 41.85 20.14
CA VAL A 726 -31.67 43.24 20.13
C VAL A 726 -31.21 43.58 18.71
N ARG A 727 -31.94 44.48 18.03
CA ARG A 727 -31.60 44.91 16.67
C ARG A 727 -30.28 45.68 16.63
N ALA A 728 -29.57 45.58 15.51
CA ALA A 728 -28.39 46.40 15.24
C ALA A 728 -28.79 47.89 15.17
N VAL A 729 -28.32 48.67 16.14
CA VAL A 729 -28.46 50.14 16.14
C VAL A 729 -27.09 50.73 15.82
N PRO A 730 -26.98 51.67 14.84
CA PRO A 730 -25.74 52.36 14.56
C PRO A 730 -25.11 52.99 15.81
N PHE A 731 -23.78 53.07 15.82
CA PHE A 731 -23.07 53.89 16.80
C PHE A 731 -22.97 55.33 16.31
N THR A 732 -23.08 56.27 17.23
CA THR A 732 -22.93 57.72 17.00
C THR A 732 -21.82 58.25 17.91
N PRO A 733 -21.38 59.50 17.77
CA PRO A 733 -20.45 60.13 18.72
C PRO A 733 -20.99 60.35 20.14
N GLU A 734 -22.25 59.97 20.44
CA GLU A 734 -22.82 60.04 21.79
C GLU A 734 -22.18 59.00 22.71
N ALA A 735 -21.78 59.40 23.91
CA ALA A 735 -21.28 58.48 24.93
C ALA A 735 -22.35 57.45 25.35
N VAL A 736 -23.62 57.85 25.42
CA VAL A 736 -24.78 56.97 25.65
C VAL A 736 -25.87 57.38 24.66
N ARG A 737 -26.30 56.45 23.80
CA ARG A 737 -27.31 56.73 22.76
C ARG A 737 -28.68 56.95 23.41
N THR A 738 -29.11 58.21 23.51
CA THR A 738 -30.21 58.60 24.42
C THR A 738 -31.53 57.91 24.08
N THR A 739 -31.91 57.85 22.80
CA THR A 739 -33.13 57.16 22.35
C THR A 739 -33.09 55.65 22.63
N LEU A 740 -31.90 55.03 22.61
CA LEU A 740 -31.74 53.60 22.88
C LEU A 740 -31.80 53.29 24.40
N ARG A 741 -31.35 54.24 25.24
CA ARG A 741 -31.56 54.23 26.70
C ARG A 741 -33.06 54.31 27.03
N GLU A 742 -33.78 55.23 26.39
CA GLU A 742 -35.21 55.43 26.60
C GLU A 742 -36.05 54.24 26.14
N ALA A 743 -35.77 53.68 24.95
CA ALA A 743 -36.39 52.46 24.45
C ALA A 743 -36.19 51.26 25.39
N TYR A 744 -35.00 51.14 26.00
CA TYR A 744 -34.68 50.10 26.99
C TYR A 744 -35.47 50.27 28.30
N ALA A 745 -35.54 51.48 28.84
CA ALA A 745 -36.33 51.76 30.05
C ALA A 745 -37.83 51.46 29.84
N ALA A 746 -38.35 51.82 28.66
CA ALA A 746 -39.71 51.51 28.23
C ALA A 746 -39.94 50.01 27.95
N PHE A 747 -38.91 49.28 27.50
CA PHE A 747 -38.93 47.84 27.30
C PHE A 747 -39.05 47.09 28.62
N LEU A 748 -38.19 47.39 29.60
CA LEU A 748 -38.23 46.74 30.91
C LEU A 748 -39.55 47.00 31.65
N THR A 749 -40.08 48.23 31.58
CA THR A 749 -41.42 48.56 32.09
C THR A 749 -42.50 47.70 31.44
N ALA A 750 -42.55 47.66 30.10
CA ALA A 750 -43.56 46.88 29.38
C ALA A 750 -43.43 45.36 29.57
N VAL A 751 -42.23 44.86 29.91
CA VAL A 751 -42.00 43.46 30.27
C VAL A 751 -42.52 43.12 31.68
N GLU A 752 -42.31 43.99 32.66
CA GLU A 752 -42.89 43.82 34.01
C GLU A 752 -44.43 43.89 33.95
N GLU A 753 -44.99 44.82 33.16
CA GLU A 753 -46.44 44.90 32.87
C GLU A 753 -47.02 43.63 32.22
N LYS A 754 -46.19 42.82 31.53
CA LYS A 754 -46.58 41.51 30.98
C LYS A 754 -46.43 40.34 31.94
N GLY A 755 -46.07 40.58 33.20
CA GLY A 755 -45.99 39.56 34.24
C GLY A 755 -44.63 38.90 34.39
N ALA A 756 -43.55 39.54 33.90
CA ALA A 756 -42.21 39.20 34.35
C ALA A 756 -42.03 39.57 35.83
N ASP A 757 -41.26 38.78 36.57
CA ASP A 757 -40.85 39.15 37.92
C ASP A 757 -39.53 39.94 37.91
N ALA A 758 -39.11 40.44 39.08
CA ALA A 758 -37.88 41.24 39.21
C ALA A 758 -36.60 40.47 38.83
N VAL A 759 -36.64 39.13 38.84
CA VAL A 759 -35.54 38.28 38.35
C VAL A 759 -35.61 38.16 36.83
N GLY A 760 -36.80 38.10 36.23
CA GLY A 760 -36.98 38.23 34.79
C GLY A 760 -36.46 39.56 34.25
N VAL A 761 -36.73 40.66 34.96
CA VAL A 761 -36.18 42.00 34.64
C VAL A 761 -34.66 42.03 34.83
N ALA A 762 -34.12 41.56 35.96
CA ALA A 762 -32.67 41.51 36.19
C ALA A 762 -31.94 40.57 35.20
N LEU A 763 -32.58 39.48 34.78
CA LEU A 763 -32.11 38.55 33.76
C LEU A 763 -32.00 39.25 32.40
N LEU A 764 -32.99 40.05 32.00
CA LEU A 764 -32.90 40.85 30.77
C LEU A 764 -31.82 41.93 30.87
N GLN A 765 -31.68 42.58 32.03
CA GLN A 765 -30.60 43.55 32.25
C GLN A 765 -29.21 42.92 32.09
N GLN A 766 -29.00 41.74 32.68
CA GLN A 766 -27.76 40.97 32.50
C GLN A 766 -27.60 40.46 31.06
N ALA A 767 -28.65 39.94 30.42
CA ALA A 767 -28.59 39.44 29.05
C ALA A 767 -28.25 40.55 28.03
N VAL A 768 -28.87 41.73 28.14
CA VAL A 768 -28.54 42.90 27.30
C VAL A 768 -27.10 43.32 27.54
N SER A 769 -26.68 43.55 28.80
CA SER A 769 -25.32 44.01 29.10
C SER A 769 -24.21 43.01 28.70
N ARG A 770 -24.51 41.71 28.58
CA ARG A 770 -23.56 40.66 28.20
C ARG A 770 -23.66 40.17 26.74
N ALA A 771 -24.50 40.78 25.91
CA ALA A 771 -24.64 40.40 24.50
C ALA A 771 -24.80 41.58 23.52
N MET A 772 -25.37 42.71 23.95
CA MET A 772 -25.60 43.86 23.08
C MET A 772 -24.29 44.58 22.69
N PRO A 773 -24.15 45.06 21.44
CA PRO A 773 -23.14 46.05 21.05
C PRO A 773 -23.35 47.38 21.78
N GLN A 774 -22.40 47.76 22.64
CA GLN A 774 -22.52 48.86 23.60
C GLN A 774 -21.32 49.81 23.53
N THR A 775 -21.53 51.11 23.70
CA THR A 775 -20.42 52.03 24.01
C THR A 775 -19.78 51.70 25.36
N PHE A 776 -18.60 52.24 25.64
CA PHE A 776 -17.93 52.07 26.93
C PHE A 776 -18.74 52.65 28.10
N ALA A 777 -19.52 53.72 27.91
CA ALA A 777 -20.40 54.24 28.95
C ALA A 777 -21.74 53.47 29.03
N GLU A 778 -22.32 53.05 27.90
CA GLU A 778 -23.48 52.16 27.86
C GLU A 778 -23.21 50.83 28.58
N THR A 779 -21.99 50.30 28.49
CA THR A 779 -21.53 49.11 29.23
C THR A 779 -21.79 49.24 30.74
N LEU A 780 -21.72 50.45 31.30
CA LEU A 780 -22.03 50.71 32.71
C LEU A 780 -23.52 50.96 32.95
N TYR A 781 -24.21 51.65 32.04
CA TYR A 781 -25.66 51.88 32.14
C TYR A 781 -26.46 50.57 32.02
N TYR A 782 -26.23 49.73 31.03
CA TYR A 782 -27.00 48.49 30.87
C TYR A 782 -26.67 47.45 31.93
N ALA A 783 -25.41 47.37 32.39
CA ALA A 783 -25.03 46.45 33.46
C ALA A 783 -25.53 46.89 34.84
N TYR A 784 -25.45 48.18 35.17
CA TYR A 784 -25.62 48.70 36.54
C TYR A 784 -26.58 49.89 36.68
N GLY A 785 -27.25 50.33 35.63
CA GLY A 785 -28.09 51.53 35.67
C GLY A 785 -27.30 52.79 36.05
N LEU A 786 -26.00 52.84 35.74
CA LEU A 786 -25.18 54.02 36.02
C LEU A 786 -25.58 55.16 35.08
N ASP A 787 -26.19 56.20 35.64
CA ASP A 787 -26.38 57.49 34.98
C ASP A 787 -25.59 58.55 35.76
N ALA A 788 -24.47 59.00 35.18
CA ALA A 788 -23.54 59.90 35.86
C ALA A 788 -24.09 61.33 36.00
N ASP A 789 -24.91 61.79 35.05
CA ASP A 789 -25.48 63.13 35.04
C ASP A 789 -26.67 63.24 35.99
N ALA A 790 -27.60 62.27 35.91
CA ALA A 790 -28.66 62.11 36.90
C ALA A 790 -28.12 61.71 38.29
N GLY A 791 -26.90 61.15 38.34
CA GLY A 791 -26.13 60.90 39.56
C GLY A 791 -26.61 59.67 40.33
N TYR A 792 -26.90 58.57 39.64
CA TYR A 792 -27.37 57.33 40.27
C TYR A 792 -26.77 56.06 39.67
N VAL A 793 -26.89 54.96 40.42
CA VAL A 793 -26.55 53.59 40.00
C VAL A 793 -27.48 52.58 40.66
N ASP A 794 -27.96 51.58 39.92
CA ASP A 794 -28.78 50.50 40.48
C ASP A 794 -27.91 49.53 41.30
N LEU A 795 -28.40 49.17 42.48
CA LEU A 795 -27.79 48.13 43.31
C LEU A 795 -28.42 46.79 42.90
N ARG A 796 -27.76 46.10 41.96
CA ARG A 796 -28.20 44.82 41.36
C ARG A 796 -27.35 43.64 41.86
N PRO A 797 -27.82 42.38 41.79
CA PRO A 797 -27.03 41.20 42.15
C PRO A 797 -25.63 41.18 41.50
N GLY A 798 -24.59 41.03 42.31
CA GLY A 798 -23.18 41.09 41.89
C GLY A 798 -22.53 42.47 42.03
N VAL A 799 -23.27 43.49 42.48
CA VAL A 799 -22.73 44.75 43.02
C VAL A 799 -22.39 44.56 44.50
N VAL A 800 -21.29 45.16 44.94
CA VAL A 800 -20.92 45.32 46.35
C VAL A 800 -21.14 46.78 46.72
N LEU A 801 -21.96 47.06 47.75
CA LEU A 801 -22.04 48.40 48.32
C LEU A 801 -20.92 48.57 49.35
N ARG A 802 -19.90 49.36 49.01
CA ARG A 802 -18.86 49.79 49.95
C ARG A 802 -19.31 51.05 50.68
N VAL A 803 -19.43 50.97 51.99
CA VAL A 803 -19.79 52.09 52.89
C VAL A 803 -18.55 52.50 53.69
N ALA A 804 -18.01 53.69 53.44
CA ALA A 804 -17.06 54.33 54.34
C ALA A 804 -17.84 55.21 55.33
N PHE A 805 -17.79 54.87 56.60
CA PHE A 805 -18.58 55.53 57.66
C PHE A 805 -17.98 56.88 58.08
N ALA A 806 -18.75 57.66 58.83
CA ALA A 806 -18.29 58.91 59.42
C ALA A 806 -17.60 58.67 60.77
N ASP A 807 -16.32 59.00 60.88
CA ASP A 807 -15.60 59.04 62.15
C ASP A 807 -15.80 60.41 62.83
N TYR A 808 -16.31 60.39 64.06
CA TYR A 808 -16.46 61.59 64.88
C TYR A 808 -15.25 61.78 65.79
N VAL A 809 -14.39 62.74 65.44
CA VAL A 809 -13.28 63.19 66.29
C VAL A 809 -13.63 64.55 66.89
N ASN A 810 -13.73 64.63 68.22
CA ASN A 810 -13.93 65.91 68.91
C ASN A 810 -12.66 66.77 68.80
N ALA A 811 -12.68 67.74 67.89
CA ALA A 811 -11.54 68.62 67.57
C ALA A 811 -11.32 69.77 68.58
N GLY A 812 -11.79 69.64 69.83
CA GLY A 812 -11.35 70.45 70.98
C GLY A 812 -11.73 71.95 70.97
N GLN A 813 -12.52 72.41 70.00
CA GLN A 813 -12.96 73.81 69.95
C GLN A 813 -14.05 74.11 70.99
N SER A 814 -14.12 75.37 71.42
CA SER A 814 -14.98 75.78 72.56
C SER A 814 -16.48 75.84 72.25
N ALA A 815 -16.88 75.82 70.98
CA ALA A 815 -18.29 75.80 70.56
C ALA A 815 -18.54 75.31 69.10
N PRO A 816 -18.06 74.12 68.69
CA PRO A 816 -18.62 73.49 67.48
C PRO A 816 -20.12 73.20 67.70
N PRO A 817 -20.97 73.25 66.67
CA PRO A 817 -22.36 72.83 66.82
C PRO A 817 -22.39 71.35 67.21
N LEU A 818 -23.28 70.98 68.13
CA LEU A 818 -23.35 69.65 68.75
C LEU A 818 -23.55 68.47 67.76
N TYR A 819 -23.88 68.77 66.51
CA TYR A 819 -24.21 67.81 65.45
C TYR A 819 -23.52 68.23 64.14
N VAL A 820 -22.19 68.09 64.04
CA VAL A 820 -21.45 68.21 62.77
C VAL A 820 -21.48 66.91 61.97
N ASN A 821 -21.35 67.00 60.64
CA ASN A 821 -21.37 65.83 59.75
C ASN A 821 -20.27 64.80 60.02
N GLY A 822 -19.10 65.23 60.52
CA GLY A 822 -17.95 64.36 60.80
C GLY A 822 -17.04 64.12 59.58
N TRP A 823 -15.93 63.44 59.80
CA TRP A 823 -14.95 63.13 58.76
C TRP A 823 -15.20 61.73 58.18
N VAL A 824 -14.84 61.50 56.91
CA VAL A 824 -14.94 60.16 56.32
C VAL A 824 -13.83 59.30 56.90
N GLY A 825 -14.19 58.19 57.54
CA GLY A 825 -13.26 57.31 58.22
C GLY A 825 -12.40 56.46 57.28
N THR A 826 -11.36 55.83 57.84
CA THR A 826 -10.53 54.85 57.11
C THR A 826 -11.17 53.46 57.07
N GLY A 827 -12.08 53.16 58.01
CA GLY A 827 -12.87 51.94 58.02
C GLY A 827 -13.95 51.94 56.96
N HIS A 828 -14.21 50.77 56.37
CA HIS A 828 -15.35 50.55 55.47
C HIS A 828 -15.94 49.16 55.68
N ALA A 829 -17.24 49.03 55.44
CA ALA A 829 -17.91 47.75 55.26
C ALA A 829 -18.24 47.54 53.78
N ASP A 830 -18.18 46.28 53.34
CA ASP A 830 -18.59 45.83 52.02
C ASP A 830 -19.82 44.93 52.17
N TYR A 831 -20.94 45.35 51.60
CA TYR A 831 -22.20 44.59 51.64
C TYR A 831 -22.55 44.05 50.25
N ASP A 832 -22.62 42.73 50.08
CA ASP A 832 -22.98 42.11 48.81
C ASP A 832 -24.48 42.24 48.52
N VAL A 833 -24.82 42.88 47.39
CA VAL A 833 -26.20 42.92 46.90
C VAL A 833 -26.60 41.51 46.46
N THR A 834 -27.53 40.91 47.20
CA THR A 834 -27.91 39.50 47.05
C THR A 834 -29.41 39.33 46.79
N PRO A 835 -29.81 38.43 45.88
CA PRO A 835 -31.20 38.06 45.68
C PRO A 835 -31.59 36.96 46.68
N TRP A 836 -32.77 37.07 47.28
CA TRP A 836 -33.32 36.05 48.18
C TRP A 836 -34.81 35.80 47.88
N THR A 837 -35.34 34.64 48.28
CA THR A 837 -36.70 34.19 47.93
C THR A 837 -37.65 34.38 49.11
N ALA A 838 -38.66 35.22 48.95
CA ALA A 838 -39.80 35.37 49.84
C ALA A 838 -41.02 34.58 49.34
N ALA A 839 -42.07 34.50 50.18
CA ALA A 839 -43.34 33.86 49.81
C ALA A 839 -44.08 34.54 48.66
N ASP A 840 -43.77 35.82 48.37
CA ASP A 840 -44.36 36.64 47.30
C ASP A 840 -43.41 36.93 46.12
N GLY A 841 -42.35 36.12 45.99
CA GLY A 841 -41.35 36.20 44.93
C GLY A 841 -39.95 36.52 45.45
N ARG A 842 -39.01 36.74 44.53
CA ARG A 842 -37.63 37.14 44.89
C ARG A 842 -37.51 38.64 45.12
N ARG A 843 -36.65 39.00 46.08
CA ARG A 843 -36.37 40.34 46.59
C ARG A 843 -34.86 40.54 46.71
N LEU A 844 -34.42 41.78 46.86
CA LEU A 844 -33.02 42.13 47.11
C LEU A 844 -32.75 42.33 48.62
N ALA A 845 -31.50 42.11 49.02
CA ALA A 845 -30.95 42.43 50.33
C ALA A 845 -29.48 42.83 50.21
N LEU A 846 -28.94 43.51 51.23
CA LEU A 846 -27.50 43.77 51.39
C LEU A 846 -26.81 42.78 52.34
N ASP A 847 -27.59 41.93 53.01
CA ASP A 847 -27.11 40.83 53.84
C ASP A 847 -28.03 39.62 53.63
N ALA A 848 -27.47 38.50 53.15
CA ALA A 848 -28.22 37.29 52.82
C ALA A 848 -28.61 36.44 54.05
N PHE A 849 -27.93 36.61 55.19
CA PHE A 849 -28.21 35.91 56.44
C PHE A 849 -29.34 36.61 57.20
N LEU A 850 -29.23 37.93 57.39
CA LEU A 850 -30.29 38.74 57.99
C LEU A 850 -31.58 38.66 57.17
N ALA A 851 -31.50 38.63 55.83
CA ALA A 851 -32.66 38.42 54.97
C ALA A 851 -33.40 37.11 55.29
N GLN A 852 -32.69 36.00 55.54
CA GLN A 852 -33.31 34.72 55.91
C GLN A 852 -33.95 34.76 57.30
N LEU A 853 -33.36 35.47 58.26
CA LEU A 853 -33.94 35.64 59.59
C LEU A 853 -35.20 36.53 59.56
N VAL A 854 -35.22 37.57 58.72
CA VAL A 854 -36.41 38.41 58.50
C VAL A 854 -37.49 37.62 57.75
N ALA A 855 -37.12 36.84 56.73
CA ALA A 855 -38.03 36.00 55.95
C ALA A 855 -38.79 34.97 56.80
N THR A 856 -38.14 34.46 57.86
CA THR A 856 -38.70 33.47 58.78
C THR A 856 -39.41 34.10 59.99
N GLY A 857 -39.38 35.43 60.13
CA GLY A 857 -39.87 36.14 61.31
C GLY A 857 -39.02 35.93 62.58
N ALA A 858 -37.85 35.29 62.46
CA ALA A 858 -36.91 35.06 63.56
C ALA A 858 -36.14 36.32 63.97
N PHE A 859 -36.09 37.33 63.08
CA PHE A 859 -35.49 38.63 63.33
C PHE A 859 -36.37 39.74 62.74
N SER A 860 -36.36 40.91 63.37
CA SER A 860 -36.98 42.12 62.86
C SER A 860 -36.25 43.35 63.41
N VAL A 861 -36.27 44.44 62.65
CA VAL A 861 -35.63 45.71 63.02
C VAL A 861 -36.70 46.80 63.01
N GLY A 862 -36.66 47.70 63.99
CA GLY A 862 -37.57 48.84 64.03
C GLY A 862 -37.18 49.89 62.98
N ALA A 863 -38.17 50.46 62.29
CA ALA A 863 -37.94 51.57 61.37
C ALA A 863 -37.27 52.76 62.10
N PRO A 864 -36.15 53.31 61.59
CA PRO A 864 -35.63 54.61 62.01
C PRO A 864 -36.71 55.69 61.93
N ALA A 865 -36.77 56.55 62.95
CA ALA A 865 -37.78 57.61 62.99
C ALA A 865 -37.61 58.58 61.80
N GLY A 866 -38.71 58.89 61.12
CA GLY A 866 -38.71 59.75 59.93
C GLY A 866 -40.08 59.90 59.27
N SER A 867 -40.14 60.74 58.26
CA SER A 867 -41.31 60.95 57.39
C SER A 867 -40.87 61.50 56.03
N GLY A 868 -41.27 60.85 54.94
CA GLY A 868 -40.87 61.27 53.58
C GLY A 868 -39.35 61.18 53.39
N ASN A 869 -38.75 62.24 52.84
CA ASN A 869 -37.30 62.36 52.63
C ASN A 869 -36.50 62.76 53.89
N VAL A 870 -37.12 62.76 55.08
CA VAL A 870 -36.45 63.08 56.35
C VAL A 870 -36.43 61.84 57.25
N VAL A 871 -35.26 61.25 57.47
CA VAL A 871 -35.08 60.03 58.27
C VAL A 871 -33.88 60.13 59.22
N SER A 872 -33.90 59.38 60.32
CA SER A 872 -32.82 59.40 61.33
C SER A 872 -31.52 58.69 60.90
N GLY A 873 -31.40 58.29 59.63
CA GLY A 873 -30.29 57.53 59.06
C GLY A 873 -30.10 56.11 59.61
N LEU A 874 -29.45 55.27 58.82
CA LEU A 874 -28.98 53.92 59.15
C LEU A 874 -27.67 53.98 59.95
N ALA A 875 -27.49 53.09 60.91
CA ALA A 875 -26.21 52.79 61.56
C ALA A 875 -25.46 51.65 60.84
N ASP A 876 -26.19 50.63 60.36
CA ASP A 876 -25.66 49.50 59.59
C ASP A 876 -26.67 49.07 58.49
N ALA A 877 -26.25 48.26 57.52
CA ALA A 877 -27.16 47.66 56.54
C ALA A 877 -28.28 46.81 57.18
N ALA A 878 -28.09 46.30 58.40
CA ALA A 878 -29.16 45.67 59.18
C ALA A 878 -30.41 46.56 59.35
N ASP A 879 -30.24 47.89 59.45
CA ASP A 879 -31.36 48.82 59.61
C ASP A 879 -32.26 48.91 58.37
N LEU A 880 -31.75 48.53 57.18
CA LEU A 880 -32.53 48.54 55.93
C LEU A 880 -33.79 47.70 56.03
N PHE A 881 -33.72 46.55 56.71
CA PHE A 881 -34.87 45.66 56.90
C PHE A 881 -36.00 46.28 57.75
N GLY A 882 -35.70 47.33 58.52
CA GLY A 882 -36.70 48.08 59.29
C GLY A 882 -37.37 49.21 58.52
N VAL A 883 -36.66 49.86 57.58
CA VAL A 883 -37.16 51.03 56.82
C VAL A 883 -37.72 50.63 55.46
N VAL A 884 -37.07 49.69 54.80
CA VAL A 884 -37.39 49.24 53.45
C VAL A 884 -37.83 47.79 53.54
N ALA A 885 -39.15 47.57 53.53
CA ALA A 885 -39.70 46.23 53.37
C ALA A 885 -39.08 45.60 52.10
N PRO A 886 -38.35 44.47 52.23
CA PRO A 886 -37.24 44.13 51.34
C PRO A 886 -37.61 44.20 49.85
N PRO A 887 -36.99 45.07 49.05
CA PRO A 887 -37.60 45.57 47.82
C PRO A 887 -37.28 44.66 46.62
N ARG A 888 -37.91 44.96 45.48
CA ARG A 888 -37.59 44.32 44.20
C ARG A 888 -36.45 45.04 43.46
N TYR A 889 -36.33 46.36 43.65
CA TYR A 889 -35.30 47.20 43.04
C TYR A 889 -34.68 48.14 44.07
N LEU A 890 -33.39 48.43 43.91
CA LEU A 890 -32.60 49.35 44.75
C LEU A 890 -31.78 50.28 43.83
N ARG A 891 -31.71 51.56 44.16
CA ARG A 891 -30.91 52.57 43.44
C ARG A 891 -30.18 53.48 44.43
N LEU A 892 -28.88 53.62 44.25
CA LEU A 892 -28.03 54.55 45.00
C LEU A 892 -27.97 55.88 44.26
N PHE A 893 -28.43 56.95 44.90
CA PHE A 893 -28.28 58.33 44.45
C PHE A 893 -27.10 59.01 45.14
N ALA A 894 -26.29 59.72 44.37
CA ALA A 894 -25.25 60.61 44.87
C ALA A 894 -25.80 62.04 45.07
N PRO A 895 -25.47 62.72 46.17
CA PRO A 895 -25.90 64.10 46.38
C PRO A 895 -25.23 65.01 45.34
N GLU A 896 -25.89 66.08 44.91
CA GLU A 896 -25.27 67.08 44.02
C GLU A 896 -24.02 67.71 44.66
N ARG A 897 -24.04 67.85 46.00
CA ARG A 897 -22.93 68.35 46.80
C ARG A 897 -22.91 67.61 48.14
N LEU A 898 -21.90 66.79 48.38
CA LEU A 898 -21.66 66.23 49.71
C LEU A 898 -21.25 67.36 50.67
N ALA A 899 -21.95 67.50 51.79
CA ALA A 899 -21.70 68.54 52.78
C ALA A 899 -20.26 68.49 53.34
N ALA A 900 -19.78 69.61 53.90
CA ALA A 900 -18.49 69.69 54.57
C ALA A 900 -18.50 68.96 55.93
N ALA A 901 -17.33 68.52 56.41
CA ALA A 901 -17.19 67.73 57.64
C ALA A 901 -17.59 68.50 58.92
N ASP A 902 -17.40 69.81 58.89
CA ASP A 902 -17.68 70.80 59.91
C ASP A 902 -19.08 71.46 59.75
N ALA A 903 -19.77 71.23 58.63
CA ALA A 903 -21.14 71.68 58.46
C ALA A 903 -22.10 70.91 59.39
N VAL A 904 -23.22 71.55 59.73
CA VAL A 904 -24.28 70.97 60.57
C VAL A 904 -24.90 69.76 59.84
N GLY A 905 -25.14 68.69 60.60
CA GLY A 905 -25.80 67.48 60.15
C GLY A 905 -27.26 67.70 59.76
N THR A 906 -27.73 66.89 58.82
CA THR A 906 -29.08 66.95 58.26
C THR A 906 -29.65 65.54 58.15
N ALA A 907 -30.95 65.41 58.37
CA ALA A 907 -31.71 64.17 58.26
C ALA A 907 -32.37 64.00 56.87
N ARG A 908 -32.04 64.89 55.90
CA ARG A 908 -32.54 64.81 54.52
C ARG A 908 -31.67 63.88 53.68
N THR A 909 -32.26 62.80 53.18
CA THR A 909 -31.56 61.79 52.37
C THR A 909 -30.85 62.38 51.16
N SER A 910 -31.48 63.34 50.48
CA SER A 910 -30.94 64.08 49.32
C SER A 910 -29.73 64.98 49.63
N SER A 911 -29.33 65.12 50.90
CA SER A 911 -28.10 65.80 51.31
C SER A 911 -26.91 64.85 51.51
N GLY A 912 -27.16 63.54 51.57
CA GLY A 912 -26.17 62.47 51.67
C GLY A 912 -26.23 61.52 50.48
N PHE A 913 -25.62 60.35 50.61
CA PHE A 913 -25.82 59.26 49.65
C PHE A 913 -27.09 58.49 50.03
N ALA A 914 -28.11 58.53 49.17
CA ALA A 914 -29.41 57.94 49.44
C ALA A 914 -29.58 56.60 48.70
N ILE A 915 -29.95 55.56 49.44
CA ILE A 915 -30.43 54.29 48.88
C ILE A 915 -31.95 54.39 48.78
N ALA A 916 -32.46 54.45 47.55
CA ALA A 916 -33.89 54.40 47.23
C ALA A 916 -34.31 52.97 46.85
N ALA A 917 -35.58 52.65 47.08
CA ALA A 917 -36.11 51.30 46.92
C ALA A 917 -37.52 51.28 46.32
N ALA A 918 -37.82 50.26 45.50
CA ALA A 918 -39.13 50.15 44.85
C ALA A 918 -39.68 48.72 44.74
N GLY A 919 -41.00 48.63 44.60
CA GLY A 919 -41.73 47.39 44.31
C GLY A 919 -41.94 47.09 42.82
N SER A 920 -41.67 48.05 41.93
CA SER A 920 -41.77 47.93 40.47
C SER A 920 -40.64 48.71 39.78
N TRP A 921 -40.29 48.30 38.56
CA TRP A 921 -39.28 48.95 37.73
C TRP A 921 -39.72 50.37 37.35
N ALA A 922 -40.99 50.56 36.99
CA ALA A 922 -41.56 51.87 36.70
C ALA A 922 -41.42 52.87 37.85
N ALA A 923 -41.43 52.40 39.11
CA ALA A 923 -41.30 53.26 40.28
C ALA A 923 -39.85 53.60 40.66
N ILE A 924 -38.87 52.71 40.38
CA ILE A 924 -37.44 53.05 40.57
C ILE A 924 -36.92 53.94 39.43
N GLU A 925 -37.41 53.75 38.21
CA GLU A 925 -36.96 54.53 37.05
C GLU A 925 -37.51 55.96 37.05
N ALA A 926 -38.69 56.18 37.65
CA ALA A 926 -39.24 57.51 37.91
C ALA A 926 -38.62 58.23 39.13
N ALA A 927 -37.69 57.62 39.86
CA ALA A 927 -37.07 58.21 41.03
C ALA A 927 -35.89 59.14 40.67
N GLY A 928 -35.83 60.31 41.32
CA GLY A 928 -34.70 61.25 41.26
C GLY A 928 -33.94 61.33 42.58
N ARG A 929 -32.94 62.24 42.64
CA ARG A 929 -32.05 62.43 43.82
C ARG A 929 -32.75 62.78 45.14
N ASP A 930 -34.02 63.19 45.08
CA ASP A 930 -34.91 63.32 46.24
C ASP A 930 -36.12 62.37 46.03
N PRO A 931 -36.03 61.09 46.43
CA PRO A 931 -37.02 60.07 46.07
C PRO A 931 -38.42 60.36 46.65
N GLY A 932 -39.43 60.27 45.79
CA GLY A 932 -40.82 60.53 46.16
C GLY A 932 -41.47 59.40 46.98
N PRO A 933 -42.69 59.59 47.51
CA PRO A 933 -43.33 58.65 48.44
C PRO A 933 -43.64 57.25 47.86
N GLY A 934 -43.56 57.06 46.54
CA GLY A 934 -43.63 55.74 45.89
C GLY A 934 -42.31 54.96 45.87
N CYS A 935 -41.21 55.59 46.28
CA CYS A 935 -39.86 55.03 46.30
C CYS A 935 -39.16 55.41 47.61
N PRO A 936 -39.45 54.73 48.74
CA PRO A 936 -38.85 55.04 50.04
C PRO A 936 -37.32 54.99 49.98
N ALA A 937 -36.67 55.94 50.67
CA ALA A 937 -35.23 56.12 50.61
C ALA A 937 -34.61 56.45 51.96
N VAL A 938 -33.34 56.10 52.13
CA VAL A 938 -32.57 56.20 53.37
C VAL A 938 -31.10 56.49 53.12
N ASP A 939 -30.43 57.11 54.09
CA ASP A 939 -29.00 57.41 54.11
C ASP A 939 -28.30 56.73 55.30
N PHE A 940 -26.97 56.61 55.25
CA PHE A 940 -26.17 56.22 56.41
C PHE A 940 -25.82 57.46 57.25
N ARG A 941 -25.80 57.32 58.58
CA ARG A 941 -25.61 58.45 59.51
C ARG A 941 -24.29 59.19 59.32
N GLY A 942 -24.37 60.52 59.39
CA GLY A 942 -23.22 61.42 59.26
C GLY A 942 -22.69 61.50 57.84
N ARG A 943 -21.43 61.90 57.69
CA ARG A 943 -20.74 62.01 56.39
C ARG A 943 -20.30 60.66 55.79
N ALA A 944 -21.22 59.69 55.71
CA ALA A 944 -20.95 58.43 55.04
C ALA A 944 -20.69 58.64 53.54
N VAL A 945 -19.74 57.89 52.96
CA VAL A 945 -19.45 57.87 51.53
C VAL A 945 -19.68 56.47 50.98
N LEU A 946 -20.67 56.35 50.11
CA LEU A 946 -21.08 55.10 49.48
C LEU A 946 -20.41 54.96 48.10
N ARG A 947 -19.99 53.75 47.76
CA ARG A 947 -19.48 53.40 46.43
C ARG A 947 -20.11 52.08 46.00
N ALA A 948 -20.76 52.06 44.85
CA ALA A 948 -21.10 50.81 44.18
C ALA A 948 -19.81 50.24 43.54
N CYS A 949 -19.50 48.99 43.88
CA CYS A 949 -18.31 48.28 43.48
C CYS A 949 -18.67 46.94 42.83
N VAL A 950 -17.71 46.31 42.16
CA VAL A 950 -17.83 44.98 41.53
C VAL A 950 -16.63 44.11 41.90
N ARG A 951 -16.87 42.80 41.99
CA ARG A 951 -15.82 41.79 42.18
C ARG A 951 -15.27 41.39 40.80
N VAL A 952 -13.97 41.58 40.60
CA VAL A 952 -13.23 41.17 39.38
C VAL A 952 -12.05 40.27 39.78
N PHE A 953 -11.47 39.56 38.83
CA PHE A 953 -10.24 38.79 39.07
C PHE A 953 -9.07 39.41 38.31
N VAL A 954 -7.90 39.51 38.95
CA VAL A 954 -6.65 39.95 38.34
C VAL A 954 -5.58 38.90 38.65
N ASP A 955 -5.03 38.26 37.62
CA ASP A 955 -4.06 37.15 37.71
C ASP A 955 -4.53 36.00 38.63
N GLY A 956 -5.86 35.82 38.75
CA GLY A 956 -6.50 34.81 39.59
C GLY A 956 -6.81 35.25 41.03
N ALA A 957 -6.32 36.42 41.47
CA ALA A 957 -6.72 37.02 42.75
C ALA A 957 -7.99 37.85 42.60
N GLU A 958 -8.91 37.80 43.57
CA GLU A 958 -10.12 38.62 43.57
C GLU A 958 -9.81 40.07 44.02
N ALA A 959 -10.41 41.05 43.36
CA ALA A 959 -10.37 42.46 43.72
C ALA A 959 -11.77 43.09 43.69
N VAL A 960 -12.13 43.81 44.76
CA VAL A 960 -13.32 44.68 44.80
C VAL A 960 -12.93 46.07 44.29
N VAL A 961 -13.52 46.49 43.15
CA VAL A 961 -13.21 47.77 42.49
C VAL A 961 -14.46 48.62 42.26
N PRO A 962 -14.42 49.96 42.32
CA PRO A 962 -15.56 50.81 41.99
C PRO A 962 -16.08 50.58 40.57
N ILE A 963 -17.40 50.67 40.38
CA ILE A 963 -18.02 50.71 39.05
C ILE A 963 -17.42 51.88 38.27
N GLY A 964 -17.09 51.65 36.99
CA GLY A 964 -16.33 52.59 36.16
C GLY A 964 -14.81 52.39 36.16
N THR A 965 -14.27 51.50 36.99
CA THR A 965 -12.86 51.07 36.90
C THR A 965 -12.58 50.40 35.55
N THR A 966 -11.52 50.79 34.86
CA THR A 966 -11.15 50.29 33.53
C THR A 966 -10.08 49.19 33.55
N VAL A 967 -9.88 48.51 32.41
CA VAL A 967 -8.72 47.62 32.21
C VAL A 967 -7.41 48.41 32.35
N GLY A 968 -7.36 49.62 31.81
CA GLY A 968 -6.22 50.54 31.91
C GLY A 968 -5.85 50.89 33.35
N ASP A 969 -6.83 50.98 34.26
CA ASP A 969 -6.58 51.21 35.69
C ASP A 969 -5.94 49.98 36.37
N MET A 970 -6.33 48.75 35.99
CA MET A 970 -5.68 47.55 36.53
C MET A 970 -4.24 47.45 36.03
N LEU A 971 -4.03 47.64 34.73
CA LEU A 971 -2.68 47.66 34.16
C LEU A 971 -1.83 48.78 34.78
N ALA A 972 -2.39 49.96 35.04
CA ALA A 972 -1.68 51.06 35.70
C ALA A 972 -1.28 50.73 37.16
N ARG A 973 -2.14 50.08 37.95
CA ARG A 973 -1.81 49.63 39.32
C ARG A 973 -0.64 48.66 39.38
N HIS A 974 -0.42 47.87 38.32
CA HIS A 974 0.71 46.94 38.20
C HIS A 974 1.91 47.53 37.44
N GLY A 975 1.88 48.80 37.02
CA GLY A 975 2.92 49.41 36.19
C GLY A 975 3.02 48.83 34.77
N ARG A 976 1.95 48.16 34.30
CA ARG A 976 1.86 47.41 33.04
C ARG A 976 1.01 48.10 31.95
N ARG A 977 0.47 49.31 32.17
CA ARG A 977 -0.32 50.03 31.14
C ARG A 977 0.61 50.42 29.97
N PRO A 978 0.35 49.98 28.73
CA PRO A 978 1.14 50.39 27.58
C PRO A 978 1.07 51.90 27.33
N PRO A 979 2.06 52.50 26.64
CA PRO A 979 1.96 53.86 26.17
C PRO A 979 0.83 54.01 25.14
N HIS A 980 0.31 55.23 25.01
CA HIS A 980 -0.69 55.59 23.98
C HIS A 980 -0.11 55.29 22.58
N GLY A 981 -0.95 54.78 21.66
CA GLY A 981 -0.52 54.37 20.33
C GLY A 981 0.35 53.09 20.26
N ALA A 982 0.49 52.33 21.36
CA ALA A 982 0.99 50.96 21.28
C ALA A 982 0.08 50.11 20.36
N GLY A 983 0.66 49.24 19.53
CA GLY A 983 -0.05 48.48 18.48
C GLY A 983 -0.97 47.37 19.02
N ARG A 984 -0.81 46.13 18.53
CA ARG A 984 -1.50 44.97 19.16
C ARG A 984 -0.91 44.71 20.55
N ALA A 985 -1.75 44.46 21.55
CA ALA A 985 -1.28 44.11 22.89
C ALA A 985 -1.30 42.60 23.14
N THR A 986 -0.11 42.01 23.13
CA THR A 986 0.13 40.66 23.66
C THR A 986 0.35 40.72 25.18
N GLY A 987 0.22 39.59 25.86
CA GLY A 987 0.44 39.50 27.32
C GLY A 987 -0.69 40.07 28.20
N VAL A 988 -1.80 40.52 27.61
CA VAL A 988 -3.03 40.89 28.33
C VAL A 988 -4.23 40.16 27.75
N ALA A 989 -5.06 39.59 28.61
CA ALA A 989 -6.34 38.98 28.24
C ALA A 989 -7.42 39.39 29.25
N LEU A 990 -8.65 39.53 28.76
CA LEU A 990 -9.84 39.80 29.56
C LEU A 990 -10.92 38.80 29.19
N ASP A 991 -11.17 37.84 30.08
CA ASP A 991 -12.32 36.93 29.96
C ASP A 991 -13.55 37.62 30.57
N ARG A 992 -14.47 38.07 29.71
CA ARG A 992 -15.74 38.69 30.11
C ARG A 992 -16.81 37.62 30.26
N ALA A 993 -17.32 37.44 31.48
CA ALA A 993 -18.36 36.44 31.77
C ALA A 993 -19.63 36.67 30.92
N THR A 994 -20.25 35.60 30.42
CA THR A 994 -21.52 35.66 29.66
C THR A 994 -22.75 35.90 30.55
N GLY A 995 -22.60 35.78 31.87
CA GLY A 995 -23.70 35.93 32.82
C GLY A 995 -24.69 34.76 32.74
N PRO A 996 -26.00 34.98 32.99
CA PRO A 996 -27.02 33.92 33.05
C PRO A 996 -27.49 33.45 31.65
N ILE A 997 -26.79 33.82 30.57
CA ILE A 997 -27.13 33.43 29.21
C ILE A 997 -26.80 31.93 29.00
N PRO A 998 -27.73 31.11 28.50
CA PRO A 998 -27.43 29.73 28.10
C PRO A 998 -26.45 29.70 26.92
N VAL A 999 -25.39 28.91 27.03
CA VAL A 999 -24.38 28.69 25.98
C VAL A 999 -24.51 27.25 25.49
N ASN A 1000 -24.51 27.04 24.17
CA ASN A 1000 -24.67 25.72 23.54
C ASN A 1000 -25.92 24.92 24.03
N GLY A 1001 -26.98 25.62 24.45
CA GLY A 1001 -28.23 25.03 24.94
C GLY A 1001 -28.26 24.67 26.44
N GLY A 1002 -27.19 24.92 27.19
CA GLY A 1002 -27.11 24.68 28.64
C GLY A 1002 -26.62 25.91 29.42
N TYR A 1003 -26.61 25.82 30.76
CA TYR A 1003 -25.98 26.85 31.60
C TYR A 1003 -24.56 26.43 31.96
N ASP A 1004 -23.58 27.20 31.50
CA ASP A 1004 -22.20 27.12 31.98
C ASP A 1004 -21.89 28.38 32.81
N VAL A 1005 -21.74 28.19 34.12
CA VAL A 1005 -21.42 29.27 35.07
C VAL A 1005 -19.96 29.73 35.02
N ALA A 1006 -19.09 29.00 34.30
CA ALA A 1006 -17.71 29.39 34.05
C ALA A 1006 -17.54 30.12 32.70
N ALA A 1007 -18.57 30.10 31.83
CA ALA A 1007 -18.53 30.64 30.49
C ALA A 1007 -18.16 32.13 30.43
N SER A 1008 -17.27 32.43 29.50
CA SER A 1008 -16.75 33.76 29.24
C SER A 1008 -16.33 33.88 27.78
N ARG A 1009 -16.29 35.11 27.29
CA ARG A 1009 -15.80 35.47 25.94
C ARG A 1009 -14.61 36.41 26.09
N ILE A 1010 -13.54 36.15 25.36
CA ILE A 1010 -12.33 36.97 25.41
C ILE A 1010 -12.61 38.34 24.76
N VAL A 1011 -12.20 39.43 25.42
CA VAL A 1011 -12.10 40.76 24.82
C VAL A 1011 -10.77 40.87 24.08
N ARG A 1012 -10.83 41.14 22.78
CA ARG A 1012 -9.70 41.02 21.84
C ARG A 1012 -8.84 42.29 21.79
N PHE A 1013 -7.98 42.48 22.81
CA PHE A 1013 -6.92 43.51 22.83
C PHE A 1013 -5.75 43.21 21.88
N ASP A 1014 -5.70 41.98 21.38
CA ASP A 1014 -4.73 41.46 20.43
C ASP A 1014 -5.15 41.71 18.96
N TRP A 1015 -6.43 41.98 18.71
CA TRP A 1015 -6.99 42.15 17.36
C TRP A 1015 -6.73 43.54 16.77
N GLU A 1016 -6.25 43.59 15.52
CA GLU A 1016 -6.08 44.77 14.64
C GLU A 1016 -5.40 46.04 15.21
N GLY A 1017 -4.89 45.99 16.44
CA GLY A 1017 -4.19 47.08 17.11
C GLY A 1017 -5.10 47.90 18.01
N LEU A 1018 -4.55 48.39 19.13
CA LEU A 1018 -5.30 49.21 20.08
C LEU A 1018 -5.62 50.57 19.46
N ALA A 1019 -6.89 50.79 19.14
CA ALA A 1019 -7.34 52.06 18.61
C ALA A 1019 -7.16 53.21 19.63
N GLU A 1020 -6.57 54.30 19.16
CA GLU A 1020 -6.60 55.60 19.83
C GLU A 1020 -7.87 56.33 19.41
N TYR A 1021 -8.74 56.65 20.38
CA TYR A 1021 -10.05 57.22 20.10
C TYR A 1021 -10.08 58.74 20.20
N GLY A 1022 -9.19 59.30 21.03
CA GLY A 1022 -9.05 60.72 21.30
C GLY A 1022 -8.28 60.93 22.61
N PRO A 1023 -8.04 62.20 23.02
CA PRO A 1023 -7.22 62.51 24.18
C PRO A 1023 -7.68 61.82 25.47
N GLY A 1024 -6.89 60.86 25.95
CA GLY A 1024 -7.18 60.08 27.16
C GLY A 1024 -8.17 58.91 26.99
N LEU A 1025 -8.61 58.62 25.76
CA LEU A 1025 -9.49 57.50 25.43
C LEU A 1025 -8.77 56.52 24.50
N ASP A 1026 -8.54 55.31 25.00
CA ASP A 1026 -7.90 54.19 24.32
C ASP A 1026 -8.71 52.89 24.48
N ALA A 1027 -8.34 51.83 23.76
CA ALA A 1027 -8.93 50.50 23.92
C ALA A 1027 -8.98 50.01 25.39
N PHE A 1028 -7.98 50.32 26.22
CA PHE A 1028 -7.95 49.95 27.64
C PHE A 1028 -8.90 50.75 28.54
N SER A 1029 -9.50 51.82 28.01
CA SER A 1029 -10.53 52.61 28.69
C SER A 1029 -11.88 51.88 28.77
N LEU A 1030 -11.98 50.65 28.26
CA LEU A 1030 -13.10 49.74 28.49
C LEU A 1030 -13.32 49.50 30.00
N PRO A 1031 -14.52 49.78 30.54
CA PRO A 1031 -14.83 49.49 31.93
C PRO A 1031 -14.97 47.99 32.21
N LEU A 1032 -14.57 47.58 33.41
CA LEU A 1032 -14.72 46.21 33.91
C LEU A 1032 -16.14 45.97 34.45
N LEU A 1033 -16.61 44.74 34.28
CA LEU A 1033 -17.87 44.25 34.84
C LEU A 1033 -17.63 43.16 35.89
N ALA A 1034 -18.59 42.92 36.78
CA ALA A 1034 -18.52 41.87 37.79
C ALA A 1034 -18.26 40.48 37.17
N GLY A 1035 -17.34 39.71 37.75
CA GLY A 1035 -16.93 38.40 37.24
C GLY A 1035 -15.97 38.43 36.05
N ASP A 1036 -15.63 39.60 35.52
CA ASP A 1036 -14.58 39.74 34.51
C ASP A 1036 -13.21 39.33 35.09
N ARG A 1037 -12.41 38.62 34.30
CA ARG A 1037 -11.08 38.13 34.69
C ARG A 1037 -10.00 38.74 33.80
N VAL A 1038 -9.20 39.64 34.37
CA VAL A 1038 -7.99 40.18 33.74
C VAL A 1038 -6.83 39.23 34.03
N THR A 1039 -6.13 38.82 32.99
CA THR A 1039 -4.89 38.01 33.08
C THR A 1039 -3.77 38.76 32.39
N THR A 1040 -2.62 38.89 33.06
CA THR A 1040 -1.42 39.53 32.53
C THR A 1040 -0.22 38.58 32.64
N ARG A 1041 0.46 38.31 31.51
CA ARG A 1041 1.50 37.28 31.35
C ARG A 1041 2.70 37.83 30.60
#